data_AF-A0A957ZEJ7-F1
#
_entry.id   AF-A0A957ZEJ7-F1
#
_cell.length_a   1.000
_cell.length_b   1.000
_cell.length_c   1.000
_cell.angle_alpha   90.00
_cell.angle_beta   90.00
_cell.angle_gamma   90.00
#
_symmetry.space_group_name_H-M   'P 1'
#
loop_
_entity.id
_entity.type
_entity.pdbx_description
1 polymer ?
#
loop_
_entity_poly.entity_id
_entity_poly.type
_entity_poly.pdbx_seq_one_letter_code
_entity_poly.pdbx_strand_id
1 'polypeptide(L)'
;MRFYQTFTHSRLRRLVFVLVLGVLLTGTVVSLIGLQSGRAFAITCTVPSTAYPTIQAAVDDANCDEVNVAAGTYAESVNIPRALTLRGAGDELTILDGQDSRRPLLIGLSDTQVMDTNFQIGQVAVTVYVENLAVRNGNATTESPSTPPVNTGRIGGAVLVRNFTAAHLTNVRVYDSIARASGTGSGFGGGIGVYGGAQLHTQNVRVYRNTASTGSTSGFGGGIASLGSSLYMTNTYVYENVAKNVTNGGQGQGGGIYVENFAQNTLLNPSYAHARIWNSEIYSNTAAAKGGDGYGGGLYAGETDDTHVWLYDNLWRGNEARGATANSGNGYGGAVAVDVQTAGAAYLDVSGDEFRQNAANAYTNLSTTDRAHGGGIYLDANTTGLLTATLEGPYFVSNYAESGSGSTSEQGGALWSRFVKVSWTGGSATGNKADRNNPSGQGGAVRINNAPLSIYEAELYDNVAQQGGAIYARNGDINLPGYLRLRNVMAADNSADAGAQVYFANANFNDESWLRHVTLANDGANPSQAVFVDNSKLEVRNSIIAYHNVGIQSSNPQTSEDYNLFFNNTNNTNGAIGSGGHSITGDPQFASPVTRNYHIGELSAARNLGTDLGIATDIDGEPRDATPDVGADEYTAATPTPTHTPTATDTPPNTETPTPTSTPTTIQLTKTVTVEVRNNFFSPASITINVGDTVVWQRIEGFHNVREDNNKFRLGENQNGDPGSTWDTVSYTFTEAGTYGYYCEIHGGVGGVGMAGEVIVQEQSTPTPTATNETATPTSTGTHASTATPTATPQTVVINVNNNFFAPASVTINVGDTVEWKRIEGFHNVRSDEGLFRFGDANGDVSNTWDTVSFTFTEPGTYQYYCEAHGQPGGIGMAGEIIVLAPPTPTASPSTTGTPSITTTPSITTTPSITTTPSITTTPSASPSPSTTPEAGAPEDVVISEIYYTSDANGDWIELRNSGNGQVDISNWQFCAIFSYKALSEMTIIELTTGQARAASAADLILDPGEYLVLRSWMDLSSASDLAIYMAPDFANASALVDFVQWGTGEDVGRADVAAAKGIWPETSPSQYDFAPPAAAGESLALVSSNKGTAAVDFRNGSPSQGRSNTSGSAAKMEVFLPLIER
;
A
#
# COMPACT_ATOMS: atom_id res chain seq x y z
N MET A 1 12.80 74.66 4.28
CA MET A 1 12.42 75.07 2.91
C MET A 1 13.68 75.39 2.11
N ARG A 2 13.87 74.60 1.03
CA ARG A 2 14.43 74.93 -0.30
C ARG A 2 15.81 75.59 -0.46
N PHE A 3 16.40 75.15 -1.58
CA PHE A 3 17.47 75.75 -2.42
C PHE A 3 18.91 75.37 -2.06
N TYR A 4 19.84 75.15 -2.98
CA TYR A 4 19.96 75.31 -4.45
C TYR A 4 21.17 74.42 -4.84
N GLN A 5 21.35 73.91 -6.07
CA GLN A 5 22.08 74.58 -7.17
C GLN A 5 22.06 73.61 -8.38
N THR A 6 21.48 73.97 -9.55
CA THR A 6 22.12 74.58 -10.75
C THR A 6 23.34 73.80 -11.30
N PHE A 7 23.60 73.57 -12.60
CA PHE A 7 23.05 73.99 -13.90
C PHE A 7 23.71 73.08 -15.00
N THR A 8 23.01 72.93 -16.13
CA THR A 8 23.46 72.80 -17.54
C THR A 8 24.21 71.58 -18.15
N HIS A 9 23.83 71.40 -19.44
CA HIS A 9 24.51 70.80 -20.61
C HIS A 9 24.27 69.33 -20.96
N SER A 10 23.23 69.15 -21.78
CA SER A 10 23.15 68.21 -22.89
C SER A 10 24.40 68.26 -23.81
N ARG A 11 24.78 67.08 -24.35
CA ARG A 11 25.70 66.81 -25.48
C ARG A 11 27.14 66.34 -25.21
N LEU A 12 27.48 65.84 -24.02
CA LEU A 12 28.80 65.20 -23.76
C LEU A 12 28.76 63.74 -23.21
N ARG A 13 27.58 63.11 -23.05
CA ARG A 13 27.46 61.74 -22.49
C ARG A 13 27.30 60.60 -23.50
N ARG A 14 27.15 60.88 -24.80
CA ARG A 14 27.13 59.86 -25.87
C ARG A 14 28.44 59.72 -26.65
N LEU A 15 29.49 60.46 -26.30
CA LEU A 15 30.81 60.38 -26.95
C LEU A 15 31.93 59.77 -26.07
N VAL A 16 31.68 59.54 -24.77
CA VAL A 16 32.67 58.94 -23.84
C VAL A 16 32.42 57.44 -23.61
N PHE A 17 31.23 56.92 -23.93
CA PHE A 17 30.93 55.48 -23.83
C PHE A 17 31.47 54.64 -25.01
N VAL A 18 31.93 55.29 -26.08
CA VAL A 18 32.51 54.63 -27.28
C VAL A 18 34.05 54.53 -27.20
N LEU A 19 34.69 55.13 -26.19
CA LEU A 19 36.16 55.12 -26.03
C LEU A 19 36.67 54.30 -24.83
N VAL A 20 35.79 53.69 -24.04
CA VAL A 20 36.17 52.74 -22.96
C VAL A 20 35.86 51.28 -23.32
N LEU A 21 35.06 51.02 -24.36
CA LEU A 21 34.81 49.66 -24.86
C LEU A 21 35.80 49.20 -25.97
N GLY A 22 36.78 50.04 -26.32
CA GLY A 22 37.75 49.78 -27.40
C GLY A 22 39.14 49.29 -26.95
N VAL A 23 39.43 49.22 -25.64
CA VAL A 23 40.75 48.83 -25.10
C VAL A 23 40.69 47.60 -24.18
N LEU A 24 39.50 47.02 -23.96
CA LEU A 24 39.31 45.74 -23.27
C LEU A 24 38.90 44.60 -24.23
N LEU A 25 39.37 44.67 -25.48
CA LEU A 25 39.11 43.65 -26.50
C LEU A 25 40.36 43.14 -27.25
N THR A 26 41.57 43.39 -26.73
CA THR A 26 42.83 42.88 -27.33
C THR A 26 43.84 42.32 -26.32
N GLY A 27 43.41 41.99 -25.08
CA GLY A 27 44.32 41.63 -23.98
C GLY A 27 44.21 40.21 -23.39
N THR A 28 43.31 39.34 -23.87
CA THR A 28 43.12 37.98 -23.32
C THR A 28 42.85 36.93 -24.41
N VAL A 29 43.62 36.97 -25.51
CA VAL A 29 43.58 35.95 -26.58
C VAL A 29 44.88 35.13 -26.64
N VAL A 30 45.78 35.20 -25.65
CA VAL A 30 47.06 34.44 -25.66
C VAL A 30 47.32 33.63 -24.38
N SER A 31 46.29 33.16 -23.68
CA SER A 31 46.47 32.11 -22.65
C SER A 31 45.34 31.08 -22.55
N LEU A 32 44.50 30.96 -23.58
CA LEU A 32 43.49 29.90 -23.70
C LEU A 32 43.59 29.12 -25.01
N ILE A 33 44.83 28.95 -25.50
CA ILE A 33 45.18 27.87 -26.44
C ILE A 33 46.21 26.99 -25.72
N GLY A 34 45.70 26.18 -24.80
CA GLY A 34 46.49 25.27 -23.98
C GLY A 34 45.55 24.47 -23.08
N LEU A 35 45.29 23.22 -23.46
CA LEU A 35 44.38 22.24 -22.86
C LEU A 35 42.88 22.42 -23.15
N GLN A 36 42.51 22.43 -24.43
CA GLN A 36 41.37 21.59 -24.84
C GLN A 36 41.90 20.15 -25.01
N SER A 37 42.02 19.40 -23.92
CA SER A 37 41.83 17.96 -24.01
C SER A 37 40.35 17.78 -24.35
N GLY A 38 40.05 17.30 -25.55
CA GLY A 38 38.69 16.91 -25.90
C GLY A 38 38.12 16.04 -24.79
N ARG A 39 36.86 16.26 -24.41
CA ARG A 39 36.14 15.24 -23.63
C ARG A 39 36.20 13.98 -24.47
N ALA A 40 37.01 13.02 -24.04
CA ALA A 40 37.05 11.71 -24.65
C ALA A 40 35.63 11.15 -24.62
N PHE A 41 35.18 10.52 -25.70
CA PHE A 41 34.02 9.64 -25.62
C PHE A 41 34.31 8.64 -24.50
N ALA A 42 33.34 8.42 -23.60
CA ALA A 42 33.46 7.40 -22.57
C ALA A 42 33.86 6.10 -23.27
N ILE A 43 35.04 5.58 -22.97
CA ILE A 43 35.55 4.40 -23.67
C ILE A 43 34.79 3.20 -23.12
N THR A 44 33.99 2.58 -23.98
CA THR A 44 33.24 1.37 -23.66
C THR A 44 34.11 0.13 -23.93
N CYS A 45 34.32 -0.66 -22.90
CA CYS A 45 35.05 -1.93 -22.95
C CYS A 45 34.08 -3.10 -22.91
N THR A 46 34.20 -4.03 -23.85
CA THR A 46 33.28 -5.17 -23.98
C THR A 46 33.87 -6.46 -23.42
N VAL A 47 33.05 -7.20 -22.68
CA VAL A 47 33.42 -8.43 -21.99
C VAL A 47 32.44 -9.55 -22.40
N PRO A 48 32.93 -10.75 -22.78
CA PRO A 48 34.32 -11.07 -23.02
C PRO A 48 34.79 -10.55 -24.39
N SER A 49 36.05 -10.15 -24.47
CA SER A 49 36.73 -9.87 -25.73
C SER A 49 38.18 -10.36 -25.67
N THR A 50 38.90 -10.30 -26.79
CA THR A 50 40.33 -10.64 -26.80
C THR A 50 41.17 -9.70 -25.93
N ALA A 51 40.73 -8.44 -25.77
CA ALA A 51 41.39 -7.47 -24.90
C ALA A 51 40.98 -7.64 -23.44
N TYR A 52 39.71 -7.95 -23.19
CA TYR A 52 39.13 -8.08 -21.85
C TYR A 52 38.41 -9.43 -21.71
N PRO A 53 39.16 -10.51 -21.39
CA PRO A 53 38.58 -11.84 -21.24
C PRO A 53 37.73 -12.00 -19.97
N THR A 54 37.90 -11.11 -18.98
CA THR A 54 37.18 -11.10 -17.71
C THR A 54 36.60 -9.71 -17.42
N ILE A 55 35.60 -9.63 -16.54
CA ILE A 55 35.03 -8.34 -16.13
C ILE A 55 36.08 -7.53 -15.39
N GLN A 56 36.82 -8.15 -14.46
CA GLN A 56 37.87 -7.43 -13.71
C GLN A 56 38.94 -6.83 -14.62
N ALA A 57 39.34 -7.51 -15.71
CA ALA A 57 40.34 -6.98 -16.63
C ALA A 57 39.88 -5.69 -17.32
N ALA A 58 38.58 -5.56 -17.63
CA ALA A 58 38.01 -4.32 -18.16
C ALA A 58 37.90 -3.22 -17.08
N VAL A 59 37.54 -3.60 -15.85
CA VAL A 59 37.46 -2.66 -14.71
C VAL A 59 38.84 -2.07 -14.36
N ASP A 60 39.88 -2.89 -14.39
CA ASP A 60 41.26 -2.49 -14.07
C ASP A 60 41.88 -1.55 -15.12
N ASP A 61 41.37 -1.56 -16.36
CA ASP A 61 41.84 -0.64 -17.39
C ASP A 61 41.29 0.76 -17.12
N ALA A 62 42.18 1.65 -16.69
CA ALA A 62 41.87 3.04 -16.35
C ALA A 62 41.30 3.85 -17.53
N ASN A 63 41.40 3.36 -18.77
CA ASN A 63 40.77 4.01 -19.91
C ASN A 63 39.29 3.66 -20.04
N CYS A 64 38.81 2.55 -19.48
CA CYS A 64 37.42 2.11 -19.61
C CYS A 64 36.51 2.91 -18.66
N ASP A 65 35.63 3.75 -19.17
CA ASP A 65 34.63 4.46 -18.35
C ASP A 65 33.34 3.63 -18.20
N GLU A 66 33.06 2.79 -19.19
CA GLU A 66 31.92 1.86 -19.23
C GLU A 66 32.40 0.44 -19.55
N VAL A 67 31.89 -0.55 -18.82
CA VAL A 67 32.12 -1.97 -19.07
C VAL A 67 30.80 -2.63 -19.45
N ASN A 68 30.69 -3.02 -20.72
CA ASN A 68 29.54 -3.75 -21.25
C ASN A 68 29.81 -5.25 -21.20
N VAL A 69 29.01 -5.96 -20.43
CA VAL A 69 29.14 -7.40 -20.19
C VAL A 69 28.05 -8.13 -20.97
N ALA A 70 28.47 -8.97 -21.91
CA ALA A 70 27.57 -9.79 -22.71
C ALA A 70 26.80 -10.81 -21.83
N ALA A 71 25.74 -11.39 -22.39
CA ALA A 71 25.02 -12.49 -21.75
C ALA A 71 25.99 -13.64 -21.41
N GLY A 72 25.91 -14.15 -20.18
CA GLY A 72 26.76 -15.20 -19.67
C GLY A 72 26.75 -15.26 -18.13
N THR A 73 27.28 -16.36 -17.59
CA THR A 73 27.59 -16.49 -16.17
C THR A 73 29.10 -16.31 -15.97
N TYR A 74 29.46 -15.33 -15.16
CA TYR A 74 30.83 -14.92 -14.89
C TYR A 74 31.15 -15.30 -13.45
N ALA A 75 31.94 -16.37 -13.30
CA ALA A 75 32.44 -16.79 -12.00
C ALA A 75 33.65 -15.92 -11.62
N GLU A 76 33.40 -14.70 -11.16
CA GLU A 76 34.41 -13.70 -10.81
C GLU A 76 34.11 -13.00 -9.47
N SER A 77 35.11 -12.32 -8.93
CA SER A 77 34.95 -11.31 -7.87
C SER A 77 35.42 -9.98 -8.43
N VAL A 78 34.48 -9.08 -8.68
CA VAL A 78 34.73 -7.79 -9.32
C VAL A 78 34.84 -6.70 -8.26
N ASN A 79 35.97 -5.99 -8.26
CA ASN A 79 36.25 -4.85 -7.40
C ASN A 79 36.31 -3.57 -8.24
N ILE A 80 35.45 -2.61 -7.93
CA ILE A 80 35.33 -1.33 -8.62
C ILE A 80 35.78 -0.19 -7.67
N PRO A 81 37.05 0.23 -7.72
CA PRO A 81 37.59 1.25 -6.81
C PRO A 81 37.51 2.68 -7.37
N ARG A 82 36.77 2.91 -8.47
CA ARG A 82 36.75 4.18 -9.20
C ARG A 82 35.38 4.40 -9.85
N ALA A 83 35.15 5.61 -10.36
CA ALA A 83 33.94 5.89 -11.11
C ALA A 83 33.89 5.00 -12.36
N LEU A 84 32.76 4.32 -12.54
CA LEU A 84 32.55 3.34 -13.61
C LEU A 84 31.05 3.06 -13.78
N THR A 85 30.64 2.80 -15.03
CA THR A 85 29.38 2.10 -15.32
C THR A 85 29.65 0.63 -15.67
N LEU A 86 29.05 -0.31 -14.94
CA LEU A 86 29.06 -1.75 -15.25
C LEU A 86 27.66 -2.15 -15.75
N ARG A 87 27.54 -2.49 -17.03
CA ARG A 87 26.25 -2.76 -17.68
C ARG A 87 26.23 -4.17 -18.23
N GLY A 88 25.30 -5.01 -17.75
CA GLY A 88 25.02 -6.31 -18.34
C GLY A 88 24.06 -6.22 -19.53
N ALA A 89 23.88 -7.34 -20.23
CA ALA A 89 22.94 -7.48 -21.33
C ALA A 89 21.47 -7.64 -20.87
N GLY A 90 21.25 -7.80 -19.56
CA GLY A 90 19.96 -8.08 -18.95
C GLY A 90 20.16 -8.81 -17.61
N ASP A 91 19.31 -8.54 -16.62
CA ASP A 91 19.39 -9.16 -15.29
C ASP A 91 19.12 -10.68 -15.30
N GLU A 92 18.53 -11.19 -16.38
CA GLU A 92 18.36 -12.61 -16.69
C GLU A 92 19.47 -13.23 -17.52
N LEU A 93 20.27 -12.39 -18.18
CA LEU A 93 21.21 -12.82 -19.20
C LEU A 93 22.65 -12.74 -18.70
N THR A 94 22.98 -11.73 -17.90
CA THR A 94 24.30 -11.50 -17.35
C THR A 94 24.30 -11.77 -15.85
N ILE A 95 25.07 -12.77 -15.41
CA ILE A 95 25.11 -13.23 -14.02
C ILE A 95 26.55 -13.17 -13.52
N LEU A 96 26.79 -12.42 -12.44
CA LEU A 96 28.03 -12.44 -11.67
C LEU A 96 27.87 -13.39 -10.48
N ASP A 97 28.66 -14.46 -10.45
CA ASP A 97 28.44 -15.62 -9.58
C ASP A 97 29.62 -15.86 -8.62
N GLY A 98 29.32 -15.79 -7.32
CA GLY A 98 30.29 -15.99 -6.24
C GLY A 98 30.63 -17.45 -5.93
N GLN A 99 29.93 -18.42 -6.54
CA GLN A 99 30.18 -19.85 -6.37
C GLN A 99 30.26 -20.28 -4.89
N ASP A 100 29.41 -19.69 -4.05
CA ASP A 100 29.28 -19.94 -2.60
C ASP A 100 30.57 -19.77 -1.78
N SER A 101 31.60 -19.13 -2.32
CA SER A 101 32.94 -19.10 -1.72
C SER A 101 33.57 -17.72 -1.62
N ARG A 102 33.02 -16.72 -2.30
CA ARG A 102 33.55 -15.35 -2.34
C ARG A 102 32.44 -14.34 -2.56
N ARG A 103 32.73 -13.06 -2.29
CA ARG A 103 31.87 -11.95 -2.66
C ARG A 103 31.99 -11.69 -4.17
N PRO A 104 30.89 -11.72 -4.94
CA PRO A 104 30.92 -11.45 -6.37
C PRO A 104 31.20 -9.98 -6.71
N LEU A 105 30.66 -9.00 -5.96
CA LEU A 105 30.81 -7.57 -6.29
C LEU A 105 31.23 -6.72 -5.09
N LEU A 106 32.26 -5.90 -5.30
CA LEU A 106 32.77 -4.92 -4.34
C LEU A 106 32.85 -3.55 -5.01
N ILE A 107 32.24 -2.54 -4.40
CA ILE A 107 32.18 -1.17 -4.87
C ILE A 107 32.79 -0.25 -3.80
N GLY A 108 33.81 0.52 -4.18
CA GLY A 108 34.45 1.51 -3.33
C GLY A 108 35.92 1.26 -3.04
N LEU A 109 36.54 2.22 -2.35
CA LEU A 109 37.99 2.27 -2.11
C LEU A 109 38.45 1.21 -1.10
N SER A 110 39.73 0.82 -1.18
CA SER A 110 40.36 -0.07 -0.18
C SER A 110 40.48 0.60 1.20
N ASP A 111 40.39 -0.19 2.27
CA ASP A 111 40.48 0.32 3.66
C ASP A 111 41.82 1.03 3.98
N THR A 112 42.89 0.72 3.23
CA THR A 112 44.22 1.36 3.37
C THR A 112 44.35 2.72 2.68
N GLN A 113 43.38 3.11 1.83
CA GLN A 113 43.40 4.41 1.13
C GLN A 113 42.65 5.51 1.90
N VAL A 114 42.16 5.20 3.09
CA VAL A 114 41.51 6.14 3.99
C VAL A 114 42.38 6.26 5.23
N MET A 115 42.67 7.49 5.67
CA MET A 115 43.54 7.90 6.79
C MET A 115 44.99 8.29 6.41
N ASP A 116 45.17 9.48 5.81
CA ASP A 116 46.35 10.29 6.13
C ASP A 116 46.19 10.79 7.58
N THR A 117 47.25 10.64 8.36
CA THR A 117 47.49 11.20 9.71
C THR A 117 47.10 12.66 9.94
N ASN A 118 46.84 13.44 8.88
CA ASN A 118 46.46 14.85 8.96
C ASN A 118 44.97 15.15 8.70
N PHE A 119 44.11 14.14 8.48
CA PHE A 119 42.64 14.32 8.49
C PHE A 119 42.12 15.46 7.57
N GLN A 120 42.82 15.76 6.47
CA GLN A 120 42.37 16.74 5.47
C GLN A 120 41.63 16.01 4.33
N ILE A 121 40.39 16.43 4.06
CA ILE A 121 39.52 15.90 3.01
C ILE A 121 40.10 16.26 1.64
N GLY A 122 40.84 15.32 1.05
CA GLY A 122 41.23 15.34 -0.36
C GLY A 122 40.52 14.27 -1.19
N GLN A 123 39.43 13.67 -0.68
CA GLN A 123 38.80 12.51 -1.31
C GLN A 123 37.70 12.91 -2.29
N VAL A 124 37.84 12.42 -3.53
CA VAL A 124 36.86 12.53 -4.62
C VAL A 124 35.74 11.54 -4.32
N ALA A 125 34.50 12.03 -4.15
CA ALA A 125 33.33 11.16 -4.11
C ALA A 125 33.29 10.32 -5.39
N VAL A 126 33.24 8.99 -5.25
CA VAL A 126 33.17 8.07 -6.38
C VAL A 126 31.72 7.66 -6.57
N THR A 127 31.21 7.79 -7.79
CA THR A 127 29.88 7.29 -8.18
C THR A 127 30.05 6.10 -9.11
N VAL A 128 29.38 4.99 -8.79
CA VAL A 128 29.39 3.75 -9.59
C VAL A 128 27.97 3.39 -9.97
N TYR A 129 27.76 3.07 -11.24
CA TYR A 129 26.49 2.57 -11.78
C TYR A 129 26.64 1.10 -12.10
N VAL A 130 25.68 0.29 -11.66
CA VAL A 130 25.60 -1.14 -12.00
C VAL A 130 24.20 -1.42 -12.53
N GLU A 131 24.13 -1.93 -13.74
CA GLU A 131 22.87 -2.01 -14.48
C GLU A 131 22.70 -3.37 -15.17
N ASN A 132 21.45 -3.85 -15.24
CA ASN A 132 21.03 -4.96 -16.09
C ASN A 132 21.83 -6.26 -15.88
N LEU A 133 22.05 -6.65 -14.62
CA LEU A 133 22.74 -7.90 -14.29
C LEU A 133 22.21 -8.53 -12.99
N ALA A 134 22.52 -9.80 -12.81
CA ALA A 134 22.33 -10.50 -11.55
C ALA A 134 23.65 -10.69 -10.80
N VAL A 135 23.59 -10.64 -9.48
CA VAL A 135 24.69 -10.96 -8.54
C VAL A 135 24.19 -12.05 -7.60
N ARG A 136 24.85 -13.22 -7.55
CA ARG A 136 24.35 -14.34 -6.77
C ARG A 136 25.41 -15.24 -6.14
N ASN A 137 24.95 -16.19 -5.31
CA ASN A 137 25.77 -17.23 -4.69
C ASN A 137 27.01 -16.64 -4.00
N GLY A 138 26.86 -15.45 -3.44
CA GLY A 138 27.92 -14.73 -2.77
C GLY A 138 28.12 -15.26 -1.36
N ASN A 139 29.37 -15.31 -0.92
CA ASN A 139 29.68 -15.74 0.44
C ASN A 139 30.79 -14.89 1.05
N ALA A 140 30.44 -14.09 2.05
CA ALA A 140 31.38 -13.20 2.74
C ALA A 140 32.17 -13.90 3.87
N THR A 141 32.41 -15.21 3.85
CA THR A 141 33.06 -15.93 4.98
C THR A 141 34.56 -15.67 5.16
N THR A 142 35.30 -15.23 4.14
CA THR A 142 36.78 -15.27 4.10
C THR A 142 37.50 -13.92 4.31
N GLU A 143 36.79 -12.79 4.25
CA GLU A 143 37.42 -11.46 4.40
C GLU A 143 37.38 -10.98 5.85
N SER A 144 38.51 -11.09 6.55
CA SER A 144 38.76 -10.33 7.78
C SER A 144 39.49 -9.05 7.41
N PRO A 145 38.98 -7.84 7.75
CA PRO A 145 39.78 -6.64 7.64
C PRO A 145 40.94 -6.76 8.64
N SER A 146 42.18 -6.72 8.18
CA SER A 146 43.34 -6.65 9.07
C SER A 146 43.52 -5.21 9.59
N THR A 147 42.72 -4.84 10.60
CA THR A 147 42.85 -3.71 11.59
C THR A 147 42.80 -2.23 11.12
N PRO A 148 42.27 -1.22 11.87
CA PRO A 148 41.36 -1.16 13.07
C PRO A 148 40.21 -0.06 12.96
N PRO A 149 39.34 0.29 13.97
CA PRO A 149 38.98 -0.29 15.26
C PRO A 149 37.45 -0.59 15.36
N VAL A 150 36.94 -1.61 14.68
CA VAL A 150 35.65 -2.20 15.07
C VAL A 150 35.69 -3.66 14.64
N ASN A 151 35.21 -4.56 15.48
CA ASN A 151 34.92 -5.95 15.13
C ASN A 151 33.72 -5.98 14.16
N THR A 152 33.78 -5.23 13.05
CA THR A 152 32.71 -5.20 12.07
C THR A 152 32.60 -6.60 11.47
N GLY A 153 31.38 -7.09 11.41
CA GLY A 153 31.07 -8.43 10.92
C GLY A 153 31.41 -8.62 9.44
N ARG A 154 30.99 -9.75 8.88
CA ARG A 154 31.03 -9.94 7.42
C ARG A 154 29.89 -9.16 6.79
N ILE A 155 30.20 -8.13 5.99
CA ILE A 155 29.22 -7.21 5.39
C ILE A 155 29.06 -7.52 3.90
N GLY A 156 27.82 -7.62 3.42
CA GLY A 156 27.49 -7.82 1.99
C GLY A 156 27.88 -9.20 1.47
N GLY A 157 26.95 -10.15 1.46
CA GLY A 157 27.24 -11.49 0.92
C GLY A 157 27.49 -11.47 -0.59
N ALA A 158 26.67 -10.73 -1.34
CA ALA A 158 26.77 -10.57 -2.79
C ALA A 158 27.48 -9.27 -3.19
N VAL A 159 27.02 -8.16 -2.61
CA VAL A 159 27.45 -6.79 -2.95
C VAL A 159 27.91 -6.08 -1.68
N LEU A 160 29.09 -5.48 -1.71
CA LEU A 160 29.55 -4.55 -0.66
C LEU A 160 29.79 -3.18 -1.28
N VAL A 161 29.19 -2.14 -0.70
CA VAL A 161 29.43 -0.73 -1.02
C VAL A 161 30.10 -0.08 0.19
N ARG A 162 31.22 0.63 -0.01
CA ARG A 162 31.96 1.23 1.11
C ARG A 162 32.65 2.57 0.83
N ASN A 163 32.98 3.29 1.91
CA ASN A 163 33.91 4.44 1.94
C ASN A 163 33.45 5.62 1.08
N PHE A 164 32.41 6.35 1.52
CA PHE A 164 31.85 7.56 0.90
C PHE A 164 31.56 7.45 -0.61
N THR A 165 31.35 6.22 -1.09
CA THR A 165 31.00 5.92 -2.48
C THR A 165 29.50 5.94 -2.64
N ALA A 166 29.00 6.54 -3.74
CA ALA A 166 27.61 6.43 -4.16
C ALA A 166 27.49 5.28 -5.17
N ALA A 167 26.65 4.30 -4.88
CA ALA A 167 26.35 3.20 -5.79
C ALA A 167 24.90 3.31 -6.27
N HIS A 168 24.70 3.31 -7.58
CA HIS A 168 23.38 3.22 -8.22
C HIS A 168 23.21 1.83 -8.82
N LEU A 169 22.20 1.10 -8.34
CA LEU A 169 21.81 -0.20 -8.87
C LEU A 169 20.48 -0.05 -9.61
N THR A 170 20.48 -0.33 -10.91
CA THR A 170 19.27 -0.22 -11.75
C THR A 170 19.00 -1.51 -12.51
N ASN A 171 17.80 -2.09 -12.36
CA ASN A 171 17.48 -3.38 -12.98
C ASN A 171 18.51 -4.46 -12.60
N VAL A 172 18.71 -4.64 -11.30
CA VAL A 172 19.69 -5.60 -10.74
C VAL A 172 18.98 -6.61 -9.86
N ARG A 173 19.41 -7.87 -9.94
CA ARG A 173 18.96 -8.93 -9.02
C ARG A 173 20.09 -9.35 -8.10
N VAL A 174 19.82 -9.43 -6.80
CA VAL A 174 20.78 -9.86 -5.78
C VAL A 174 20.18 -11.01 -4.98
N TYR A 175 20.72 -12.22 -5.11
CA TYR A 175 20.05 -13.38 -4.53
C TYR A 175 20.94 -14.56 -4.15
N ASP A 176 20.35 -15.49 -3.38
CA ASP A 176 20.98 -16.75 -2.93
C ASP A 176 22.36 -16.53 -2.29
N SER A 177 22.56 -15.39 -1.61
CA SER A 177 23.85 -15.01 -1.04
C SER A 177 23.84 -15.00 0.48
N ILE A 178 25.01 -15.20 1.07
CA ILE A 178 25.19 -15.41 2.49
C ILE A 178 26.27 -14.48 3.04
N ALA A 179 25.88 -13.61 3.97
CA ALA A 179 26.82 -12.92 4.85
C ALA A 179 26.99 -13.77 6.12
N ARG A 180 28.02 -14.63 6.16
CA ARG A 180 28.30 -15.51 7.31
C ARG A 180 29.65 -15.25 7.94
N ALA A 181 29.66 -14.88 9.21
CA ALA A 181 30.91 -14.80 9.99
C ALA A 181 31.36 -16.18 10.49
N SER A 182 32.65 -16.49 10.37
CA SER A 182 33.29 -17.62 11.05
C SER A 182 33.66 -17.20 12.48
N GLY A 183 33.17 -17.91 13.51
CA GLY A 183 33.45 -17.59 14.92
C GLY A 183 32.44 -16.61 15.53
N THR A 184 32.92 -15.64 16.33
CA THR A 184 32.08 -14.74 17.16
C THR A 184 31.63 -13.43 16.48
N GLY A 185 31.82 -13.31 15.16
CA GLY A 185 31.44 -12.11 14.41
C GLY A 185 29.98 -12.12 13.96
N SER A 186 29.45 -10.94 13.66
CA SER A 186 28.09 -10.74 13.13
C SER A 186 28.05 -10.84 11.59
N GLY A 187 26.88 -11.13 11.02
CA GLY A 187 26.65 -11.11 9.57
C GLY A 187 25.73 -9.94 9.23
N PHE A 188 26.13 -9.09 8.28
CA PHE A 188 25.40 -7.89 7.86
C PHE A 188 25.11 -7.93 6.37
N GLY A 189 23.86 -7.76 5.96
CA GLY A 189 23.51 -7.62 4.54
C GLY A 189 23.78 -8.91 3.76
N GLY A 190 22.91 -9.91 3.93
CA GLY A 190 23.09 -11.22 3.27
C GLY A 190 23.25 -11.09 1.75
N GLY A 191 22.51 -10.15 1.14
CA GLY A 191 22.68 -9.75 -0.25
C GLY A 191 23.63 -8.54 -0.35
N ILE A 192 23.17 -7.38 0.09
CA ILE A 192 23.85 -6.09 -0.07
C ILE A 192 24.24 -5.53 1.29
N GLY A 193 25.48 -5.08 1.44
CA GLY A 193 25.94 -4.35 2.61
C GLY A 193 26.53 -3.00 2.24
N VAL A 194 26.23 -1.97 3.02
CA VAL A 194 26.65 -0.58 2.80
C VAL A 194 27.29 -0.06 4.09
N TYR A 195 28.50 0.49 3.99
CA TYR A 195 29.28 0.91 5.16
C TYR A 195 30.18 2.13 4.91
N GLY A 196 30.55 2.84 5.99
CA GLY A 196 31.62 3.85 5.94
C GLY A 196 31.21 5.12 5.23
N GLY A 197 30.00 5.63 5.52
CA GLY A 197 29.46 6.87 4.95
C GLY A 197 29.05 6.76 3.48
N ALA A 198 28.92 5.55 2.95
CA ALA A 198 28.50 5.32 1.57
C ALA A 198 27.00 5.62 1.37
N GLN A 199 26.59 5.71 0.11
CA GLN A 199 25.18 5.83 -0.28
C GLN A 199 24.82 4.72 -1.26
N LEU A 200 23.67 4.09 -1.03
CA LEU A 200 23.09 3.14 -1.97
C LEU A 200 21.78 3.70 -2.52
N HIS A 201 21.69 3.78 -3.84
CA HIS A 201 20.51 4.12 -4.60
C HIS A 201 20.06 2.88 -5.38
N THR A 202 18.80 2.48 -5.21
CA THR A 202 18.24 1.33 -5.94
C THR A 202 17.00 1.73 -6.71
N GLN A 203 16.90 1.26 -7.95
CA GLN A 203 15.75 1.46 -8.82
C GLN A 203 15.45 0.16 -9.58
N ASN A 204 14.24 -0.39 -9.43
CA ASN A 204 13.89 -1.67 -10.06
C ASN A 204 14.88 -2.78 -9.68
N VAL A 205 15.20 -2.90 -8.39
CA VAL A 205 16.12 -3.90 -7.86
C VAL A 205 15.35 -5.02 -7.17
N ARG A 206 15.79 -6.26 -7.29
CA ARG A 206 15.23 -7.40 -6.54
C ARG A 206 16.29 -8.00 -5.63
N VAL A 207 16.04 -8.01 -4.32
CA VAL A 207 16.94 -8.60 -3.32
C VAL A 207 16.21 -9.73 -2.62
N TYR A 208 16.60 -10.98 -2.89
CA TYR A 208 15.81 -12.11 -2.40
C TYR A 208 16.59 -13.38 -2.05
N ARG A 209 16.02 -14.21 -1.16
CA ARG A 209 16.62 -15.47 -0.67
C ARG A 209 18.04 -15.31 -0.14
N ASN A 210 18.37 -14.14 0.37
CA ASN A 210 19.67 -13.89 1.00
C ASN A 210 19.60 -14.18 2.49
N THR A 211 20.74 -14.52 3.07
CA THR A 211 20.85 -14.85 4.49
C THR A 211 21.98 -14.08 5.16
N ALA A 212 21.63 -13.26 6.16
CA ALA A 212 22.58 -12.75 7.13
C ALA A 212 22.62 -13.70 8.33
N SER A 213 23.79 -14.28 8.61
CA SER A 213 23.94 -15.25 9.70
C SER A 213 25.30 -15.24 10.38
N THR A 214 25.39 -15.85 11.56
CA THR A 214 26.63 -15.97 12.33
C THR A 214 26.96 -17.39 12.68
N GLY A 215 28.13 -17.60 13.28
CA GLY A 215 28.48 -18.79 14.05
C GLY A 215 28.18 -18.69 15.55
N SER A 216 28.02 -17.49 16.14
CA SER A 216 27.72 -17.36 17.58
C SER A 216 27.06 -16.06 18.12
N THR A 217 26.61 -15.09 17.31
CA THR A 217 26.09 -13.77 17.78
C THR A 217 24.75 -13.38 17.13
N SER A 218 24.68 -12.46 16.17
CA SER A 218 23.42 -11.93 15.61
C SER A 218 23.49 -11.70 14.09
N GLY A 219 22.38 -11.92 13.38
CA GLY A 219 22.26 -11.63 11.95
C GLY A 219 21.47 -10.34 11.72
N PHE A 220 21.96 -9.49 10.82
CA PHE A 220 21.43 -8.15 10.58
C PHE A 220 21.22 -7.92 9.07
N GLY A 221 20.01 -7.58 8.65
CA GLY A 221 19.72 -7.27 7.24
C GLY A 221 19.87 -8.50 6.36
N GLY A 222 18.89 -9.40 6.36
CA GLY A 222 18.97 -10.62 5.56
C GLY A 222 19.19 -10.32 4.08
N GLY A 223 18.51 -9.29 3.57
CA GLY A 223 18.70 -8.74 2.22
C GLY A 223 19.74 -7.62 2.21
N ILE A 224 19.43 -6.49 2.85
CA ILE A 224 20.20 -5.24 2.81
C ILE A 224 20.59 -4.82 4.23
N ALA A 225 21.84 -4.40 4.43
CA ALA A 225 22.26 -3.73 5.66
C ALA A 225 22.99 -2.40 5.35
N SER A 226 22.55 -1.31 5.98
CA SER A 226 23.18 0.02 5.90
C SER A 226 23.74 0.42 7.27
N LEU A 227 25.04 0.65 7.33
CA LEU A 227 25.80 0.87 8.55
C LEU A 227 26.52 2.23 8.50
N GLY A 228 26.04 3.21 9.26
CA GLY A 228 26.54 4.59 9.21
C GLY A 228 26.57 5.15 7.79
N SER A 229 25.53 4.82 7.01
CA SER A 229 25.44 5.02 5.56
C SER A 229 23.98 5.32 5.18
N SER A 230 23.76 5.94 4.01
CA SER A 230 22.40 6.28 3.56
C SER A 230 21.84 5.27 2.55
N LEU A 231 20.55 5.01 2.65
CA LEU A 231 19.81 4.08 1.80
C LEU A 231 18.65 4.81 1.11
N TYR A 232 18.62 4.77 -0.21
CA TYR A 232 17.57 5.32 -1.06
C TYR A 232 17.02 4.20 -1.95
N MET A 233 15.74 3.87 -1.77
CA MET A 233 15.09 2.76 -2.47
C MET A 233 13.83 3.23 -3.17
N THR A 234 13.72 2.91 -4.47
CA THR A 234 12.52 3.12 -5.25
C THR A 234 12.22 1.92 -6.14
N ASN A 235 10.96 1.50 -6.23
CA ASN A 235 10.56 0.34 -7.04
C ASN A 235 11.44 -0.89 -6.77
N THR A 236 11.77 -1.13 -5.51
CA THR A 236 12.68 -2.21 -5.10
C THR A 236 11.90 -3.29 -4.37
N TYR A 237 12.20 -4.54 -4.70
CA TYR A 237 11.54 -5.72 -4.13
C TYR A 237 12.53 -6.42 -3.20
N VAL A 238 12.20 -6.49 -1.91
CA VAL A 238 13.01 -7.19 -0.90
C VAL A 238 12.18 -8.32 -0.32
N TYR A 239 12.52 -9.57 -0.65
CA TYR A 239 11.67 -10.69 -0.24
C TYR A 239 12.39 -12.00 0.07
N GLU A 240 11.77 -12.86 0.88
CA GLU A 240 12.31 -14.18 1.27
C GLU A 240 13.72 -14.11 1.88
N ASN A 241 14.13 -12.95 2.39
CA ASN A 241 15.44 -12.81 3.03
C ASN A 241 15.34 -13.17 4.50
N VAL A 242 16.46 -13.68 5.05
CA VAL A 242 16.50 -14.18 6.41
C VAL A 242 17.66 -13.58 7.18
N ALA A 243 17.36 -12.86 8.27
CA ALA A 243 18.32 -12.47 9.28
C ALA A 243 18.23 -13.45 10.44
N LYS A 244 19.29 -14.24 10.69
CA LYS A 244 19.24 -15.29 11.71
C LYS A 244 20.51 -15.54 12.51
N ASN A 245 20.32 -16.11 13.69
CA ASN A 245 21.39 -16.69 14.52
C ASN A 245 21.35 -18.23 14.48
N VAL A 246 22.53 -18.88 14.59
CA VAL A 246 22.68 -20.35 14.62
C VAL A 246 22.97 -20.94 16.01
N THR A 247 23.24 -20.13 17.04
CA THR A 247 23.52 -20.56 18.44
C THR A 247 22.62 -19.88 19.46
N ASN A 248 22.37 -20.54 20.60
CA ASN A 248 21.56 -19.98 21.69
C ASN A 248 22.06 -18.59 22.16
N GLY A 249 21.18 -17.58 22.17
CA GLY A 249 21.39 -16.31 22.90
C GLY A 249 21.45 -15.00 22.09
N GLY A 250 21.42 -15.02 20.76
CA GLY A 250 21.55 -13.81 19.93
C GLY A 250 20.42 -13.56 18.96
N GLN A 251 20.38 -12.36 18.37
CA GLN A 251 19.21 -11.74 17.73
C GLN A 251 19.19 -11.89 16.19
N GLY A 252 18.01 -11.81 15.61
CA GLY A 252 17.81 -11.53 14.18
C GLY A 252 17.17 -10.15 14.02
N GLN A 253 17.76 -9.26 13.24
CA GLN A 253 17.26 -7.90 13.07
C GLN A 253 17.19 -7.53 11.59
N GLY A 254 16.05 -7.03 11.13
CA GLY A 254 15.87 -6.64 9.74
C GLY A 254 15.92 -7.85 8.82
N GLY A 255 14.88 -8.68 8.79
CA GLY A 255 14.83 -9.85 7.92
C GLY A 255 15.09 -9.48 6.46
N GLY A 256 14.48 -8.39 6.01
CA GLY A 256 14.79 -7.73 4.74
C GLY A 256 15.93 -6.72 4.88
N ILE A 257 15.69 -5.66 5.65
CA ILE A 257 16.50 -4.43 5.67
C ILE A 257 16.92 -4.09 7.09
N TYR A 258 18.20 -3.74 7.27
CA TYR A 258 18.76 -3.26 8.53
C TYR A 258 19.42 -1.89 8.35
N VAL A 259 19.12 -0.96 9.24
CA VAL A 259 19.67 0.40 9.23
C VAL A 259 20.19 0.76 10.63
N GLU A 260 21.43 1.24 10.70
CA GLU A 260 22.06 1.66 11.96
C GLU A 260 22.96 2.87 11.72
N ASN A 261 23.04 3.78 12.70
CA ASN A 261 23.94 4.93 12.67
C ASN A 261 24.93 4.90 13.85
N PHE A 262 26.24 4.98 13.58
CA PHE A 262 27.24 4.97 14.65
C PHE A 262 27.55 6.39 15.14
N ALA A 263 27.28 6.66 16.42
CA ALA A 263 27.54 7.93 17.12
C ALA A 263 29.01 8.43 17.09
N GLN A 264 29.98 7.60 16.68
CA GLN A 264 31.40 7.93 16.75
C GLN A 264 31.93 8.75 15.56
N ASN A 265 31.13 9.05 14.53
CA ASN A 265 31.61 9.71 13.31
C ASN A 265 31.29 11.22 13.22
N THR A 266 31.14 11.89 14.37
CA THR A 266 30.79 13.32 14.50
C THR A 266 31.82 14.31 13.94
N LEU A 267 32.92 13.84 13.34
CA LEU A 267 34.01 14.67 12.83
C LEU A 267 34.22 14.58 11.30
N LEU A 268 33.56 13.69 10.57
CA LEU A 268 33.87 13.46 9.14
C LEU A 268 32.68 13.58 8.17
N ASN A 269 31.44 13.60 8.63
CA ASN A 269 30.28 14.02 7.82
C ASN A 269 29.09 14.37 8.74
N PRO A 270 28.59 15.62 8.78
CA PRO A 270 27.38 15.95 9.52
C PRO A 270 26.10 15.38 8.88
N SER A 271 26.17 14.74 7.71
CA SER A 271 25.00 14.12 7.07
C SER A 271 24.61 12.81 7.77
N TYR A 272 23.58 12.94 8.58
CA TYR A 272 22.74 11.89 9.17
C TYR A 272 22.58 10.66 8.26
N ALA A 273 22.78 9.45 8.81
CA ALA A 273 22.40 8.24 8.10
C ALA A 273 20.87 8.18 8.03
N HIS A 274 20.33 8.03 6.82
CA HIS A 274 18.90 8.01 6.58
C HIS A 274 18.50 6.80 5.73
N ALA A 275 17.26 6.36 5.92
CA ALA A 275 16.60 5.45 5.00
C ALA A 275 15.39 6.14 4.38
N ARG A 276 15.34 6.17 3.05
CA ARG A 276 14.18 6.61 2.27
C ARG A 276 13.77 5.46 1.37
N ILE A 277 12.55 4.97 1.56
CA ILE A 277 12.01 3.83 0.84
C ILE A 277 10.66 4.23 0.30
N TRP A 278 10.50 4.20 -1.02
CA TRP A 278 9.24 4.58 -1.65
C TRP A 278 8.84 3.67 -2.80
N ASN A 279 7.53 3.50 -3.01
CA ASN A 279 6.96 2.68 -4.09
C ASN A 279 7.65 1.30 -4.20
N SER A 280 7.87 0.64 -3.07
CA SER A 280 8.66 -0.60 -2.97
C SER A 280 7.87 -1.72 -2.30
N GLU A 281 8.24 -2.96 -2.55
CA GLU A 281 7.59 -4.13 -1.94
C GLU A 281 8.57 -4.87 -1.03
N ILE A 282 8.20 -5.00 0.24
CA ILE A 282 8.97 -5.72 1.25
C ILE A 282 8.08 -6.83 1.79
N TYR A 283 8.35 -8.08 1.39
CA TYR A 283 7.45 -9.18 1.72
C TYR A 283 8.13 -10.49 2.07
N SER A 284 7.46 -11.29 2.91
CA SER A 284 7.91 -12.64 3.27
C SER A 284 9.35 -12.72 3.79
N ASN A 285 9.88 -11.63 4.36
CA ASN A 285 11.18 -11.64 5.00
C ASN A 285 11.05 -12.11 6.45
N THR A 286 12.12 -12.70 6.97
CA THR A 286 12.10 -13.28 8.31
C THR A 286 13.30 -12.81 9.14
N ALA A 287 13.02 -12.19 10.28
CA ALA A 287 13.98 -11.98 11.35
C ALA A 287 13.79 -13.10 12.39
N ALA A 288 14.66 -14.13 12.39
CA ALA A 288 14.49 -15.33 13.20
C ALA A 288 15.72 -15.67 14.05
N ALA A 289 15.53 -15.81 15.37
CA ALA A 289 16.61 -16.17 16.29
C ALA A 289 16.53 -17.64 16.77
N LYS A 290 17.66 -18.34 16.81
CA LYS A 290 17.80 -19.61 17.56
C LYS A 290 18.32 -19.33 18.97
N GLY A 291 17.43 -18.98 19.87
CA GLY A 291 17.66 -18.74 21.31
C GLY A 291 17.72 -17.27 21.72
N GLY A 292 17.08 -16.35 20.99
CA GLY A 292 17.00 -14.91 21.27
C GLY A 292 15.80 -14.24 20.59
N ASP A 293 15.89 -12.92 20.37
CA ASP A 293 14.79 -12.07 19.89
C ASP A 293 14.88 -11.77 18.38
N GLY A 294 13.71 -11.64 17.73
CA GLY A 294 13.56 -11.19 16.35
C GLY A 294 13.00 -9.76 16.31
N TYR A 295 13.61 -8.89 15.51
CA TYR A 295 13.15 -7.50 15.31
C TYR A 295 13.03 -7.18 13.82
N GLY A 296 11.91 -6.57 13.42
CA GLY A 296 11.75 -6.02 12.07
C GLY A 296 11.84 -7.12 11.01
N GLY A 297 10.78 -7.92 10.84
CA GLY A 297 10.76 -8.96 9.81
C GLY A 297 11.07 -8.36 8.42
N GLY A 298 10.47 -7.21 8.11
CA GLY A 298 10.80 -6.39 6.94
C GLY A 298 12.01 -5.49 7.17
N LEU A 299 11.86 -4.46 8.02
CA LEU A 299 12.87 -3.45 8.32
C LEU A 299 13.13 -3.33 9.82
N TYR A 300 14.41 -3.22 10.18
CA TYR A 300 14.84 -2.76 11.50
C TYR A 300 15.69 -1.50 11.39
N ALA A 301 15.41 -0.52 12.25
CA ALA A 301 16.26 0.64 12.49
C ALA A 301 16.56 0.78 13.99
N GLY A 302 17.84 0.79 14.38
CA GLY A 302 18.19 0.90 15.81
C GLY A 302 19.58 1.46 16.11
N GLU A 303 19.80 1.80 17.39
CA GLU A 303 21.02 2.43 17.94
C GLU A 303 21.38 3.79 17.31
N THR A 304 20.37 4.57 16.97
CA THR A 304 20.53 5.75 16.12
C THR A 304 20.58 7.06 16.88
N ASP A 305 21.74 7.72 16.91
CA ASP A 305 21.73 9.17 17.11
C ASP A 305 21.32 9.84 15.78
N ASP A 306 20.23 10.62 15.78
CA ASP A 306 19.76 11.44 14.65
C ASP A 306 19.43 10.66 13.35
N THR A 307 18.76 9.50 13.44
CA THR A 307 18.28 8.79 12.24
C THR A 307 16.85 9.14 11.87
N HIS A 308 16.63 9.29 10.57
CA HIS A 308 15.31 9.49 9.99
C HIS A 308 15.00 8.35 9.03
N VAL A 309 13.87 7.69 9.24
CA VAL A 309 13.30 6.68 8.34
C VAL A 309 12.05 7.24 7.69
N TRP A 310 12.06 7.27 6.37
CA TRP A 310 10.95 7.72 5.53
C TRP A 310 10.43 6.56 4.69
N LEU A 311 9.15 6.25 4.87
CA LEU A 311 8.42 5.21 4.15
C LEU A 311 7.26 5.87 3.41
N TYR A 312 7.17 5.63 2.10
CA TYR A 312 6.14 6.22 1.23
C TYR A 312 5.57 5.21 0.24
N ASP A 313 4.26 4.99 0.23
CA ASP A 313 3.57 4.18 -0.78
C ASP A 313 4.17 2.78 -0.98
N ASN A 314 4.63 2.15 0.10
CA ASN A 314 5.20 0.80 0.04
C ASN A 314 4.19 -0.27 0.46
N LEU A 315 4.38 -1.48 -0.03
CA LEU A 315 3.68 -2.67 0.43
C LEU A 315 4.57 -3.51 1.34
N TRP A 316 4.14 -3.68 2.59
CA TRP A 316 4.77 -4.52 3.61
C TRP A 316 3.89 -5.76 3.85
N ARG A 317 4.24 -6.91 3.28
CA ARG A 317 3.35 -8.08 3.32
C ARG A 317 3.98 -9.35 3.89
N GLY A 318 3.35 -9.98 4.88
CA GLY A 318 3.73 -11.33 5.30
C GLY A 318 5.14 -11.43 5.89
N ASN A 319 5.70 -10.32 6.37
CA ASN A 319 7.00 -10.33 7.03
C ASN A 319 6.85 -10.84 8.46
N GLU A 320 7.87 -11.55 8.95
CA GLU A 320 7.83 -12.21 10.26
C GLU A 320 9.03 -11.84 11.13
N ALA A 321 8.75 -11.31 12.32
CA ALA A 321 9.71 -11.20 13.42
C ALA A 321 9.44 -12.31 14.43
N ARG A 322 10.37 -13.27 14.54
CA ARG A 322 10.14 -14.55 15.24
C ARG A 322 11.11 -14.81 16.38
N GLY A 323 10.55 -15.06 17.56
CA GLY A 323 11.23 -15.57 18.75
C GLY A 323 11.62 -17.05 18.68
N ALA A 324 12.60 -17.43 19.48
CA ALA A 324 13.28 -18.72 19.44
C ALA A 324 12.50 -19.95 19.93
N THR A 325 12.70 -21.10 19.27
CA THR A 325 12.03 -22.38 19.58
C THR A 325 12.56 -23.18 20.77
N ALA A 326 13.66 -22.77 21.39
CA ALA A 326 14.36 -23.61 22.38
C ALA A 326 14.60 -22.96 23.75
N ASN A 327 14.51 -21.63 23.86
CA ASN A 327 14.63 -20.85 25.10
C ASN A 327 13.92 -19.51 24.84
N SER A 328 13.12 -19.03 25.78
CA SER A 328 12.36 -17.75 25.76
C SER A 328 12.85 -16.74 24.72
N GLY A 329 12.00 -16.37 23.76
CA GLY A 329 12.38 -15.47 22.67
C GLY A 329 11.20 -14.61 22.21
N ASN A 330 11.50 -13.34 21.96
CA ASN A 330 10.52 -12.30 21.64
C ASN A 330 10.48 -12.01 20.13
N GLY A 331 9.34 -11.50 19.66
CA GLY A 331 9.17 -10.95 18.31
C GLY A 331 8.70 -9.50 18.36
N TYR A 332 9.37 -8.61 17.64
CA TYR A 332 9.09 -7.17 17.65
C TYR A 332 9.01 -6.62 16.21
N GLY A 333 7.88 -6.07 15.80
CA GLY A 333 7.73 -5.44 14.49
C GLY A 333 7.76 -6.46 13.35
N GLY A 334 6.63 -7.06 12.99
CA GLY A 334 6.58 -7.99 11.87
C GLY A 334 7.00 -7.33 10.56
N ALA A 335 6.50 -6.13 10.27
CA ALA A 335 7.00 -5.32 9.16
C ALA A 335 8.17 -4.44 9.58
N VAL A 336 7.95 -3.49 10.48
CA VAL A 336 8.92 -2.44 10.82
C VAL A 336 9.17 -2.41 12.32
N ALA A 337 10.43 -2.35 12.72
CA ALA A 337 10.84 -2.11 14.10
C ALA A 337 11.82 -0.92 14.17
N VAL A 338 11.49 0.08 14.99
CA VAL A 338 12.37 1.20 15.31
C VAL A 338 12.64 1.21 16.81
N ASP A 339 13.92 1.10 17.20
CA ASP A 339 14.34 0.99 18.60
C ASP A 339 15.48 1.96 18.94
N VAL A 340 15.17 2.97 19.76
CA VAL A 340 16.07 4.10 20.07
C VAL A 340 16.52 4.06 21.53
N GLN A 341 17.75 3.60 21.75
CA GLN A 341 18.29 3.39 23.09
C GLN A 341 19.33 4.47 23.51
N THR A 342 19.80 5.30 22.58
CA THR A 342 20.81 6.36 22.80
C THR A 342 20.18 7.75 22.88
N ALA A 343 20.99 8.80 23.05
CA ALA A 343 20.51 10.14 23.39
C ALA A 343 20.08 11.02 22.18
N GLY A 344 20.36 10.60 20.94
CA GLY A 344 19.94 11.34 19.75
C GLY A 344 18.46 11.17 19.42
N ALA A 345 17.89 12.17 18.73
CA ALA A 345 16.51 12.12 18.30
C ALA A 345 16.37 11.21 17.08
N ALA A 346 15.20 10.62 16.87
CA ALA A 346 14.90 9.82 15.71
C ALA A 346 13.48 10.08 15.24
N TYR A 347 13.25 9.86 13.95
CA TYR A 347 11.99 10.14 13.30
C TYR A 347 11.60 8.98 12.39
N LEU A 348 10.33 8.59 12.46
CA LEU A 348 9.69 7.70 11.52
C LEU A 348 8.55 8.46 10.85
N ASP A 349 8.63 8.65 9.55
CA ASP A 349 7.52 9.16 8.74
C ASP A 349 7.04 8.06 7.81
N VAL A 350 5.74 7.79 7.85
CA VAL A 350 5.04 6.80 7.02
C VAL A 350 3.92 7.54 6.30
N SER A 351 3.82 7.37 4.97
CA SER A 351 2.70 7.95 4.24
C SER A 351 2.25 7.06 3.07
N GLY A 352 0.97 6.70 3.04
CA GLY A 352 0.38 5.82 2.01
C GLY A 352 0.78 4.34 2.09
N ASP A 353 1.65 3.95 3.03
CA ASP A 353 2.11 2.56 3.15
C ASP A 353 1.01 1.58 3.60
N GLU A 354 1.06 0.38 3.02
CA GLU A 354 0.21 -0.75 3.38
C GLU A 354 0.98 -1.82 4.16
N PHE A 355 0.46 -2.20 5.33
CA PHE A 355 0.99 -3.26 6.19
C PHE A 355 -0.01 -4.41 6.25
N ARG A 356 0.26 -5.49 5.52
CA ARG A 356 -0.66 -6.62 5.39
C ARG A 356 -0.07 -7.91 5.95
N GLN A 357 -0.81 -8.60 6.82
CA GLN A 357 -0.48 -9.97 7.25
C GLN A 357 0.92 -10.13 7.86
N ASN A 358 1.48 -9.06 8.43
CA ASN A 358 2.78 -9.15 9.09
C ASN A 358 2.62 -9.72 10.49
N ALA A 359 3.63 -10.44 10.96
CA ALA A 359 3.56 -11.20 12.20
C ALA A 359 4.75 -10.92 13.13
N ALA A 360 4.44 -10.58 14.38
CA ALA A 360 5.36 -10.61 15.49
C ALA A 360 5.02 -11.82 16.37
N ASN A 361 5.87 -12.85 16.36
CA ASN A 361 5.59 -14.14 16.99
C ASN A 361 6.57 -14.44 18.11
N ALA A 362 6.07 -14.59 19.34
CA ALA A 362 6.81 -15.17 20.45
C ALA A 362 6.65 -16.70 20.46
N TYR A 363 7.60 -17.43 21.03
CA TYR A 363 7.50 -18.90 21.07
C TYR A 363 6.45 -19.39 22.08
N THR A 364 5.57 -20.30 21.65
CA THR A 364 4.26 -20.50 22.28
C THR A 364 4.18 -21.54 23.41
N ASN A 365 5.28 -22.11 23.90
CA ASN A 365 5.16 -23.31 24.76
C ASN A 365 6.00 -23.38 26.04
N LEU A 366 6.78 -22.37 26.46
CA LEU A 366 7.71 -22.58 27.59
C LEU A 366 7.92 -21.44 28.59
N SER A 367 7.53 -20.17 28.33
CA SER A 367 7.84 -19.07 29.28
C SER A 367 6.73 -18.02 29.45
N THR A 368 6.56 -17.53 30.68
CA THR A 368 5.68 -16.38 31.02
C THR A 368 6.32 -15.02 30.71
N THR A 369 7.49 -14.99 30.06
CA THR A 369 8.23 -13.76 29.74
C THR A 369 8.28 -13.43 28.25
N ASP A 370 7.76 -14.29 27.38
CA ASP A 370 7.92 -14.20 25.92
C ASP A 370 7.01 -13.13 25.32
N ARG A 371 7.56 -12.17 24.57
CA ARG A 371 6.85 -10.97 24.10
C ARG A 371 6.66 -10.98 22.59
N ALA A 372 5.49 -10.51 22.16
CA ALA A 372 5.17 -10.20 20.78
C ALA A 372 4.59 -8.79 20.70
N HIS A 373 5.22 -7.87 19.98
CA HIS A 373 4.79 -6.47 19.91
C HIS A 373 4.80 -5.96 18.47
N GLY A 374 3.70 -5.36 18.01
CA GLY A 374 3.63 -4.70 16.72
C GLY A 374 3.67 -5.68 15.56
N GLY A 375 2.54 -6.30 15.21
CA GLY A 375 2.49 -7.15 14.02
C GLY A 375 2.89 -6.36 12.76
N GLY A 376 2.38 -5.14 12.61
CA GLY A 376 2.86 -4.17 11.64
C GLY A 376 4.12 -3.45 12.13
N ILE A 377 3.94 -2.43 12.98
CA ILE A 377 4.99 -1.52 13.42
C ILE A 377 5.25 -1.66 14.93
N TYR A 378 6.54 -1.72 15.29
CA TYR A 378 7.04 -1.65 16.66
C TYR A 378 7.90 -0.40 16.84
N LEU A 379 7.58 0.42 17.85
CA LEU A 379 8.32 1.63 18.20
C LEU A 379 8.72 1.63 19.67
N ASP A 380 10.00 1.81 19.96
CA ASP A 380 10.50 1.88 21.33
C ASP A 380 11.57 2.96 21.47
N ALA A 381 11.56 3.63 22.62
CA ALA A 381 12.55 4.61 22.99
C ALA A 381 12.90 4.50 24.47
N ASN A 382 14.14 4.80 24.86
CA ASN A 382 14.54 4.73 26.28
C ASN A 382 13.86 5.78 27.16
N THR A 383 13.55 6.95 26.60
CA THR A 383 12.88 8.06 27.28
C THR A 383 11.99 8.83 26.31
N THR A 384 11.02 9.57 26.85
CA THR A 384 10.12 10.40 26.05
C THR A 384 10.87 11.50 25.31
N GLY A 385 10.52 11.71 24.04
CA GLY A 385 11.06 12.78 23.20
C GLY A 385 12.26 12.38 22.35
N LEU A 386 12.75 11.14 22.47
CA LEU A 386 13.81 10.61 21.61
C LEU A 386 13.30 10.13 20.26
N LEU A 387 12.05 9.65 20.18
CA LEU A 387 11.46 9.17 18.93
C LEU A 387 10.09 9.82 18.73
N THR A 388 9.86 10.31 17.52
CA THR A 388 8.55 10.76 17.04
C THR A 388 8.17 9.96 15.80
N ALA A 389 6.91 9.54 15.73
CA ALA A 389 6.35 8.88 14.56
C ALA A 389 5.16 9.65 14.00
N THR A 390 5.19 9.90 12.69
CA THR A 390 4.11 10.50 11.92
C THR A 390 3.61 9.47 10.91
N LEU A 391 2.32 9.14 10.97
CA LEU A 391 1.68 8.18 10.09
C LEU A 391 0.54 8.87 9.34
N GLU A 392 0.65 9.01 8.02
CA GLU A 392 -0.34 9.68 7.17
C GLU A 392 -0.96 8.68 6.19
N GLY A 393 -2.24 8.37 6.33
CA GLY A 393 -2.90 7.36 5.51
C GLY A 393 -2.31 5.94 5.56
N PRO A 394 -1.85 5.40 6.71
CA PRO A 394 -1.37 4.03 6.75
C PRO A 394 -2.54 3.02 6.65
N TYR A 395 -2.31 1.89 5.98
CA TYR A 395 -3.29 0.80 5.90
C TYR A 395 -2.81 -0.46 6.61
N PHE A 396 -3.32 -0.74 7.80
CA PHE A 396 -3.00 -1.95 8.56
C PHE A 396 -4.07 -3.02 8.36
N VAL A 397 -3.75 -4.09 7.64
CA VAL A 397 -4.70 -5.15 7.34
C VAL A 397 -4.22 -6.48 7.89
N SER A 398 -4.98 -7.03 8.84
CA SER A 398 -4.77 -8.38 9.34
C SER A 398 -3.35 -8.63 9.85
N ASN A 399 -2.74 -7.68 10.57
CA ASN A 399 -1.45 -7.91 11.21
C ASN A 399 -1.63 -8.62 12.56
N TYR A 400 -0.63 -9.43 12.94
CA TYR A 400 -0.71 -10.33 14.08
C TYR A 400 0.43 -10.11 15.05
N ALA A 401 0.10 -9.97 16.34
CA ALA A 401 1.06 -10.12 17.42
C ALA A 401 0.60 -11.27 18.32
N GLU A 402 1.35 -12.37 18.32
CA GLU A 402 1.01 -13.58 19.07
C GLU A 402 2.11 -13.97 20.07
N SER A 403 1.73 -14.13 21.35
CA SER A 403 2.63 -14.57 22.41
C SER A 403 2.20 -15.91 23.02
N GLY A 404 3.04 -16.50 23.89
CA GLY A 404 2.71 -17.75 24.56
C GLY A 404 1.64 -17.57 25.65
N SER A 405 0.80 -18.60 25.84
CA SER A 405 -0.24 -18.63 26.88
C SER A 405 0.38 -18.51 28.28
N GLY A 406 0.25 -17.33 28.91
CA GLY A 406 0.81 -17.02 30.24
C GLY A 406 1.85 -15.89 30.27
N SER A 407 2.16 -15.27 29.13
CA SER A 407 3.09 -14.13 29.08
C SER A 407 2.49 -12.81 29.59
N THR A 408 3.30 -11.92 30.20
CA THR A 408 2.90 -10.54 30.54
C THR A 408 2.97 -9.57 29.35
N SER A 409 3.01 -10.05 28.10
CA SER A 409 3.29 -9.24 26.91
C SER A 409 2.14 -8.30 26.55
N GLU A 410 2.44 -7.02 26.29
CA GLU A 410 1.48 -5.98 25.86
C GLU A 410 1.52 -5.82 24.33
N GLN A 411 0.49 -6.15 23.54
CA GLN A 411 0.67 -6.48 22.11
C GLN A 411 -0.25 -5.69 21.16
N GLY A 412 0.24 -4.66 20.47
CA GLY A 412 -0.53 -3.93 19.45
C GLY A 412 -0.51 -4.66 18.10
N GLY A 413 -1.61 -5.28 17.66
CA GLY A 413 -1.63 -6.12 16.45
C GLY A 413 -1.17 -5.38 15.19
N ALA A 414 -1.60 -4.12 15.02
CA ALA A 414 -1.08 -3.23 13.98
C ALA A 414 0.16 -2.46 14.46
N LEU A 415 0.01 -1.67 15.54
CA LEU A 415 1.01 -0.75 16.05
C LEU A 415 1.22 -0.94 17.54
N TRP A 416 2.47 -1.13 17.94
CA TRP A 416 2.89 -1.02 19.33
C TRP A 416 3.90 0.11 19.52
N SER A 417 3.74 0.90 20.57
CA SER A 417 4.67 1.99 20.91
C SER A 417 4.88 2.16 22.42
N ARG A 418 6.12 2.50 22.80
CA ARG A 418 6.48 2.90 24.17
C ARG A 418 7.41 4.11 24.21
N PHE A 419 7.05 5.13 25.00
CA PHE A 419 7.77 6.40 25.13
C PHE A 419 7.90 7.23 23.83
N VAL A 420 7.22 6.83 22.75
CA VAL A 420 7.25 7.49 21.44
C VAL A 420 5.98 8.31 21.22
N LYS A 421 6.12 9.58 20.82
CA LYS A 421 4.96 10.38 20.40
C LYS A 421 4.49 9.88 19.03
N VAL A 422 3.22 9.49 18.94
CA VAL A 422 2.60 9.03 17.68
C VAL A 422 1.51 9.99 17.24
N SER A 423 1.61 10.46 16.01
CA SER A 423 0.55 11.19 15.29
C SER A 423 0.12 10.34 14.10
N TRP A 424 -1.15 9.97 14.05
CA TRP A 424 -1.74 9.23 12.94
C TRP A 424 -2.92 10.02 12.37
N THR A 425 -2.90 10.31 11.06
CA THR A 425 -4.00 10.95 10.33
C THR A 425 -4.38 10.09 9.13
N GLY A 426 -5.68 9.91 8.82
CA GLY A 426 -6.09 9.18 7.61
C GLY A 426 -5.95 7.66 7.73
N GLY A 427 -6.33 6.93 6.66
CA GLY A 427 -6.07 5.50 6.53
C GLY A 427 -6.88 4.62 7.47
N SER A 428 -6.51 3.34 7.58
CA SER A 428 -7.31 2.37 8.33
C SER A 428 -6.50 1.29 9.05
N ALA A 429 -7.10 0.71 10.09
CA ALA A 429 -6.68 -0.57 10.65
C ALA A 429 -7.85 -1.53 10.71
N THR A 430 -7.77 -2.59 9.90
CA THR A 430 -8.83 -3.59 9.75
C THR A 430 -8.35 -5.00 10.06
N GLY A 431 -9.06 -5.70 10.95
CA GLY A 431 -8.84 -7.13 11.22
C GLY A 431 -7.52 -7.46 11.93
N ASN A 432 -6.87 -6.49 12.56
CA ASN A 432 -5.61 -6.71 13.26
C ASN A 432 -5.85 -7.39 14.61
N LYS A 433 -4.91 -8.26 15.01
CA LYS A 433 -5.11 -9.16 16.14
C LYS A 433 -3.92 -9.12 17.10
N ALA A 434 -4.25 -8.82 18.35
CA ALA A 434 -3.46 -9.16 19.53
C ALA A 434 -3.89 -10.53 20.07
N ASP A 435 -2.98 -11.29 20.68
CA ASP A 435 -3.29 -12.62 21.22
C ASP A 435 -4.44 -12.62 22.24
N ARG A 436 -5.60 -13.19 21.86
CA ARG A 436 -6.77 -13.38 22.74
C ARG A 436 -6.56 -14.46 23.80
N ASN A 437 -5.65 -15.41 23.58
CA ASN A 437 -5.42 -16.48 24.56
C ASN A 437 -4.55 -15.98 25.72
N ASN A 438 -4.04 -14.75 25.62
CA ASN A 438 -3.27 -14.10 26.66
C ASN A 438 -4.12 -13.04 27.40
N PRO A 439 -4.28 -13.13 28.74
CA PRO A 439 -4.93 -12.11 29.55
C PRO A 439 -4.37 -10.68 29.40
N SER A 440 -3.14 -10.56 28.92
CA SER A 440 -2.42 -9.30 28.65
C SER A 440 -2.41 -8.90 27.16
N GLY A 441 -3.13 -9.60 26.29
CA GLY A 441 -3.32 -9.23 24.87
C GLY A 441 -4.08 -7.91 24.75
N GLN A 442 -3.39 -6.82 24.46
CA GLN A 442 -3.91 -5.46 24.59
C GLN A 442 -3.75 -4.66 23.30
N GLY A 443 -4.81 -4.06 22.79
CA GLY A 443 -4.75 -3.17 21.61
C GLY A 443 -4.77 -3.95 20.30
N GLY A 444 -5.95 -4.36 19.81
CA GLY A 444 -6.03 -5.17 18.59
C GLY A 444 -5.45 -4.45 17.38
N ALA A 445 -5.73 -3.15 17.24
CA ALA A 445 -4.98 -2.28 16.35
C ALA A 445 -3.79 -1.67 17.09
N VAL A 446 -4.04 -0.83 18.10
CA VAL A 446 -3.02 0.05 18.68
C VAL A 446 -2.79 -0.22 20.16
N ARG A 447 -1.53 -0.37 20.55
CA ARG A 447 -1.06 -0.40 21.94
C ARG A 447 -0.03 0.70 22.20
N ILE A 448 -0.35 1.66 23.08
CA ILE A 448 0.56 2.77 23.45
C ILE A 448 0.88 2.77 24.95
N ASN A 449 2.17 2.77 25.30
CA ASN A 449 2.65 2.79 26.68
C ASN A 449 3.51 4.02 26.99
N ASN A 450 3.16 4.80 28.02
CA ASN A 450 3.90 5.98 28.48
C ASN A 450 4.17 7.02 27.38
N ALA A 451 3.20 7.24 26.50
CA ALA A 451 3.38 8.05 25.31
C ALA A 451 2.09 8.78 24.90
N PRO A 452 2.19 9.98 24.27
CA PRO A 452 1.05 10.63 23.65
C PRO A 452 0.64 9.96 22.34
N LEU A 453 -0.68 9.84 22.13
CA LEU A 453 -1.30 9.35 20.90
C LEU A 453 -2.34 10.35 20.39
N SER A 454 -2.21 10.72 19.12
CA SER A 454 -3.27 11.40 18.37
C SER A 454 -3.64 10.55 17.15
N ILE A 455 -4.93 10.27 16.97
CA ILE A 455 -5.47 9.64 15.76
C ILE A 455 -6.58 10.52 15.21
N TYR A 456 -6.45 10.96 13.96
CA TYR A 456 -7.41 11.82 13.29
C TYR A 456 -7.86 11.18 11.97
N GLU A 457 -9.14 11.34 11.60
CA GLU A 457 -9.64 10.98 10.26
C GLU A 457 -9.33 9.52 9.88
N ALA A 458 -9.46 8.59 10.82
CA ALA A 458 -9.04 7.20 10.63
C ALA A 458 -10.16 6.21 10.92
N GLU A 459 -10.07 5.07 10.25
CA GLU A 459 -11.03 3.97 10.37
C GLU A 459 -10.44 2.76 11.08
N LEU A 460 -11.10 2.26 12.12
CA LEU A 460 -10.63 1.11 12.90
C LEU A 460 -11.71 0.03 12.95
N TYR A 461 -11.55 -1.05 12.17
CA TYR A 461 -12.59 -2.09 12.03
C TYR A 461 -12.11 -3.49 12.41
N ASP A 462 -12.99 -4.28 13.02
CA ASP A 462 -12.80 -5.71 13.30
C ASP A 462 -11.51 -6.06 14.03
N ASN A 463 -10.90 -5.11 14.74
CA ASN A 463 -9.66 -5.40 15.45
C ASN A 463 -9.97 -6.13 16.75
N VAL A 464 -9.00 -6.93 17.17
CA VAL A 464 -9.23 -8.01 18.11
C VAL A 464 -8.17 -8.02 19.19
N ALA A 465 -8.60 -8.02 20.46
CA ALA A 465 -7.72 -8.19 21.61
C ALA A 465 -8.44 -8.81 22.81
N GLN A 466 -7.71 -9.09 23.89
CA GLN A 466 -8.31 -9.37 25.20
C GLN A 466 -8.85 -8.08 25.84
N GLN A 467 -8.12 -6.97 25.70
CA GLN A 467 -8.49 -5.64 26.21
C GLN A 467 -8.15 -4.56 25.17
N GLY A 468 -9.05 -3.61 24.92
CA GLY A 468 -8.82 -2.58 23.91
C GLY A 468 -8.87 -3.17 22.50
N GLY A 469 -10.06 -3.56 22.04
CA GLY A 469 -10.24 -4.21 20.73
C GLY A 469 -9.64 -3.36 19.61
N ALA A 470 -9.90 -2.05 19.62
CA ALA A 470 -9.23 -1.09 18.74
C ALA A 470 -7.95 -0.56 19.40
N ILE A 471 -8.10 0.14 20.53
CA ILE A 471 -7.03 0.92 21.16
C ILE A 471 -6.90 0.52 22.62
N TYR A 472 -5.66 0.28 23.04
CA TYR A 472 -5.27 0.22 24.45
C TYR A 472 -4.15 1.22 24.72
N ALA A 473 -4.48 2.30 25.43
CA ALA A 473 -3.54 3.35 25.81
C ALA A 473 -3.35 3.36 27.34
N ARG A 474 -2.09 3.33 27.78
CA ARG A 474 -1.74 3.33 29.20
C ARG A 474 -0.56 4.25 29.47
N ASN A 475 -0.62 5.01 30.56
CA ASN A 475 0.55 5.70 31.11
C ASN A 475 0.87 5.11 32.49
N GLY A 476 1.90 4.27 32.57
CA GLY A 476 2.41 3.71 33.82
C GLY A 476 3.21 4.70 34.67
N ASP A 477 3.74 5.78 34.09
CA ASP A 477 4.48 6.81 34.83
C ASP A 477 3.72 8.14 34.86
N ILE A 478 3.18 8.46 36.04
CA ILE A 478 2.47 9.70 36.32
C ILE A 478 3.34 10.96 36.29
N ASN A 479 4.60 10.90 35.85
CA ASN A 479 5.41 12.10 35.62
C ASN A 479 5.66 12.36 34.14
N LEU A 480 5.24 11.47 33.24
CA LEU A 480 5.45 11.60 31.81
C LEU A 480 4.21 12.18 31.10
N PRO A 481 4.38 12.98 30.04
CA PRO A 481 3.28 13.45 29.23
C PRO A 481 2.64 12.26 28.50
N GLY A 482 1.34 12.07 28.68
CA GLY A 482 0.57 11.04 28.00
C GLY A 482 -0.88 11.46 27.86
N TYR A 483 -1.37 11.52 26.63
CA TYR A 483 -2.76 11.83 26.29
C TYR A 483 -3.26 10.90 25.19
N LEU A 484 -4.58 10.78 25.09
CA LEU A 484 -5.28 10.16 23.98
C LEU A 484 -6.19 11.21 23.32
N ARG A 485 -5.98 11.47 22.03
CA ARG A 485 -6.81 12.37 21.23
C ARG A 485 -7.34 11.66 20.01
N LEU A 486 -8.67 11.58 19.89
CA LEU A 486 -9.36 11.01 18.73
C LEU A 486 -10.27 12.07 18.12
N ARG A 487 -10.11 12.33 16.82
CA ARG A 487 -10.91 13.31 16.05
C ARG A 487 -11.40 12.70 14.74
N ASN A 488 -12.68 12.81 14.41
CA ASN A 488 -13.23 12.26 13.15
C ASN A 488 -12.80 10.80 12.97
N VAL A 489 -12.89 10.00 14.03
CA VAL A 489 -12.49 8.58 14.00
C VAL A 489 -13.75 7.73 13.96
N MET A 490 -13.78 6.77 13.04
CA MET A 490 -14.82 5.76 12.96
C MET A 490 -14.23 4.43 13.43
N ALA A 491 -14.76 3.87 14.51
CA ALA A 491 -14.31 2.59 15.03
C ALA A 491 -15.50 1.66 15.26
N ALA A 492 -15.54 0.56 14.51
CA ALA A 492 -16.65 -0.37 14.57
C ALA A 492 -16.22 -1.84 14.69
N ASP A 493 -17.04 -2.65 15.35
CA ASP A 493 -16.90 -4.11 15.48
C ASP A 493 -15.56 -4.59 16.01
N ASN A 494 -14.89 -3.74 16.79
CA ASN A 494 -13.65 -4.13 17.43
C ASN A 494 -13.96 -4.91 18.70
N SER A 495 -13.46 -6.13 18.78
CA SER A 495 -13.81 -7.11 19.79
C SER A 495 -12.77 -7.16 20.92
N ALA A 496 -13.25 -7.06 22.16
CA ALA A 496 -12.46 -7.28 23.37
C ALA A 496 -13.16 -8.26 24.30
N ASP A 497 -12.47 -9.35 24.68
CA ASP A 497 -13.07 -10.43 25.48
C ASP A 497 -13.23 -10.07 26.97
N ALA A 498 -12.38 -9.18 27.50
CA ALA A 498 -12.37 -8.76 28.91
C ALA A 498 -12.21 -7.24 29.11
N GLY A 499 -12.46 -6.43 28.07
CA GLY A 499 -12.28 -4.98 28.13
C GLY A 499 -13.13 -4.22 27.12
N ALA A 500 -12.79 -2.97 26.87
CA ALA A 500 -13.51 -2.08 25.96
C ALA A 500 -12.95 -2.11 24.53
N GLN A 501 -13.69 -1.55 23.58
CA GLN A 501 -13.16 -1.20 22.25
C GLN A 501 -12.02 -0.17 22.37
N VAL A 502 -12.23 0.89 23.17
CA VAL A 502 -11.19 1.87 23.54
C VAL A 502 -10.93 1.78 25.04
N TYR A 503 -9.73 1.37 25.41
CA TYR A 503 -9.28 1.27 26.80
C TYR A 503 -8.22 2.33 27.10
N PHE A 504 -8.44 3.15 28.12
CA PHE A 504 -7.54 4.22 28.53
C PHE A 504 -7.25 4.19 30.03
N ALA A 505 -5.98 4.11 30.42
CA ALA A 505 -5.62 3.93 31.83
C ALA A 505 -4.40 4.73 32.32
N ASN A 506 -4.47 5.14 33.59
CA ASN A 506 -3.41 5.77 34.38
C ASN A 506 -2.74 7.02 33.76
N ALA A 507 -3.41 7.73 32.85
CA ALA A 507 -2.89 8.95 32.27
C ALA A 507 -2.95 10.13 33.25
N ASN A 508 -1.90 10.95 33.25
CA ASN A 508 -1.81 12.15 34.05
C ASN A 508 -2.94 13.15 33.79
N PHE A 509 -3.32 13.83 34.87
CA PHE A 509 -4.45 14.76 34.98
C PHE A 509 -4.29 16.09 34.24
N ASN A 510 -3.70 16.13 33.04
CA ASN A 510 -3.84 17.31 32.18
C ASN A 510 -5.11 17.20 31.33
N ASP A 511 -5.75 18.34 31.05
CA ASP A 511 -7.03 18.47 30.33
C ASP A 511 -6.91 18.15 28.82
N GLU A 512 -5.97 17.29 28.44
CA GLU A 512 -5.49 17.13 27.07
C GLU A 512 -5.99 15.87 26.37
N SER A 513 -6.70 14.97 27.07
CA SER A 513 -7.28 13.75 26.49
C SER A 513 -8.75 13.93 26.15
N TRP A 514 -9.12 13.67 24.90
CA TRP A 514 -10.48 13.88 24.40
C TRP A 514 -10.83 12.99 23.20
N LEU A 515 -12.11 12.68 23.08
CA LEU A 515 -12.77 12.11 21.91
C LEU A 515 -13.74 13.16 21.36
N ARG A 516 -13.60 13.56 20.10
CA ARG A 516 -14.41 14.58 19.44
C ARG A 516 -14.82 14.13 18.05
N HIS A 517 -16.11 14.17 17.73
CA HIS A 517 -16.59 13.67 16.43
C HIS A 517 -16.12 12.24 16.18
N VAL A 518 -16.37 11.35 17.15
CA VAL A 518 -16.01 9.94 17.05
C VAL A 518 -17.29 9.11 16.94
N THR A 519 -17.28 8.13 16.05
CA THR A 519 -18.34 7.12 15.95
C THR A 519 -17.80 5.80 16.46
N LEU A 520 -18.31 5.33 17.60
CA LEU A 520 -18.01 4.02 18.19
C LEU A 520 -19.24 3.11 18.06
N ALA A 521 -19.11 2.02 17.31
CA ALA A 521 -20.18 1.06 17.09
C ALA A 521 -19.71 -0.39 17.33
N ASN A 522 -20.63 -1.27 17.70
CA ASN A 522 -20.36 -2.72 17.79
C ASN A 522 -21.65 -3.51 17.52
N ASP A 523 -21.95 -3.78 16.26
CA ASP A 523 -23.18 -4.50 15.89
C ASP A 523 -23.07 -6.03 16.04
N GLY A 524 -21.89 -6.51 16.45
CA GLY A 524 -21.57 -7.93 16.63
C GLY A 524 -22.14 -8.60 17.89
N ALA A 525 -22.04 -9.93 17.93
CA ALA A 525 -22.68 -10.80 18.94
C ALA A 525 -22.14 -10.71 20.38
N ASN A 526 -21.09 -9.91 20.64
CA ASN A 526 -20.47 -9.73 21.95
C ASN A 526 -20.29 -8.24 22.28
N PRO A 527 -21.36 -7.54 22.68
CA PRO A 527 -21.27 -6.12 23.03
C PRO A 527 -20.39 -5.95 24.27
N SER A 528 -19.22 -5.33 24.12
CA SER A 528 -18.34 -4.93 25.21
C SER A 528 -18.58 -3.46 25.61
N GLN A 529 -17.79 -2.89 26.52
CA GLN A 529 -17.83 -1.44 26.72
C GLN A 529 -17.28 -0.70 25.49
N ALA A 530 -17.85 0.44 25.10
CA ALA A 530 -17.27 1.25 24.03
C ALA A 530 -15.97 1.92 24.51
N VAL A 531 -16.07 2.62 25.63
CA VAL A 531 -14.94 3.31 26.27
C VAL A 531 -14.82 2.87 27.73
N PHE A 532 -13.63 2.46 28.13
CA PHE A 532 -13.29 2.23 29.53
C PHE A 532 -12.13 3.13 29.96
N VAL A 533 -12.38 3.93 30.99
CA VAL A 533 -11.42 4.89 31.56
C VAL A 533 -11.05 4.46 32.97
N ASP A 534 -9.79 4.11 33.17
CA ASP A 534 -9.26 3.73 34.48
C ASP A 534 -8.32 4.80 35.04
N ASN A 535 -8.68 5.38 36.19
CA ASN A 535 -7.85 6.33 36.91
C ASN A 535 -7.28 7.46 36.02
N SER A 536 -8.05 7.92 35.03
CA SER A 536 -7.64 8.91 34.02
C SER A 536 -8.74 9.96 33.81
N LYS A 537 -8.37 11.12 33.28
CA LYS A 537 -9.32 12.13 32.81
C LYS A 537 -9.57 11.95 31.32
N LEU A 538 -10.83 11.98 30.90
CA LEU A 538 -11.22 11.98 29.49
C LEU A 538 -12.47 12.83 29.26
N GLU A 539 -12.45 13.66 28.22
CA GLU A 539 -13.64 14.35 27.71
C GLU A 539 -14.17 13.62 26.47
N VAL A 540 -15.45 13.29 26.42
CA VAL A 540 -16.13 12.74 25.24
C VAL A 540 -17.19 13.72 24.78
N ARG A 541 -17.07 14.25 23.55
CA ARG A 541 -17.99 15.27 23.03
C ARG A 541 -18.31 15.05 21.56
N ASN A 542 -19.51 15.45 21.11
CA ASN A 542 -19.96 15.31 19.73
C ASN A 542 -19.74 13.89 19.17
N SER A 543 -19.93 12.85 19.97
CA SER A 543 -19.61 11.48 19.58
C SER A 543 -20.85 10.58 19.58
N ILE A 544 -20.93 9.66 18.61
CA ILE A 544 -21.93 8.59 18.58
C ILE A 544 -21.35 7.36 19.26
N ILE A 545 -22.08 6.79 20.21
CA ILE A 545 -21.73 5.53 20.87
C ILE A 545 -22.93 4.59 20.80
N ALA A 546 -22.83 3.54 19.98
CA ALA A 546 -23.94 2.67 19.65
C ALA A 546 -23.63 1.18 19.81
N TYR A 547 -24.63 0.40 20.26
CA TYR A 547 -24.60 -1.07 20.31
C TYR A 547 -23.63 -1.69 21.34
N HIS A 548 -23.43 -1.04 22.50
CA HIS A 548 -22.53 -1.54 23.55
C HIS A 548 -23.26 -1.96 24.84
N ASN A 549 -22.65 -2.82 25.65
CA ASN A 549 -23.17 -3.12 26.99
C ASN A 549 -23.09 -1.89 27.90
N VAL A 550 -21.97 -1.17 27.82
CA VAL A 550 -21.82 0.14 28.44
C VAL A 550 -21.20 1.08 27.43
N GLY A 551 -21.81 2.25 27.19
CA GLY A 551 -21.22 3.26 26.32
C GLY A 551 -19.89 3.76 26.89
N ILE A 552 -19.96 4.50 28.00
CA ILE A 552 -18.78 5.01 28.70
C ILE A 552 -18.74 4.48 30.13
N GLN A 553 -17.65 3.81 30.50
CA GLN A 553 -17.37 3.40 31.86
C GLN A 553 -16.14 4.13 32.41
N SER A 554 -16.26 4.72 33.61
CA SER A 554 -15.12 5.38 34.26
C SER A 554 -15.04 5.12 35.76
N SER A 555 -13.82 4.83 36.23
CA SER A 555 -13.49 4.78 37.66
C SER A 555 -13.12 6.16 38.25
N ASN A 556 -12.99 7.20 37.43
CA ASN A 556 -12.48 8.51 37.83
C ASN A 556 -13.51 9.65 37.64
N PRO A 557 -13.87 10.39 38.71
CA PRO A 557 -14.88 11.48 38.68
C PRO A 557 -14.51 12.68 37.81
N GLN A 558 -13.32 12.72 37.20
CA GLN A 558 -12.91 13.77 36.26
C GLN A 558 -13.19 13.45 34.80
N THR A 559 -13.73 12.25 34.50
CA THR A 559 -14.25 11.95 33.16
C THR A 559 -15.56 12.71 32.92
N SER A 560 -15.73 13.32 31.75
CA SER A 560 -16.94 14.04 31.39
C SER A 560 -17.43 13.73 29.99
N GLU A 561 -18.75 13.83 29.80
CA GLU A 561 -19.41 13.62 28.53
C GLU A 561 -20.45 14.73 28.27
N ASP A 562 -20.58 15.18 27.03
CA ASP A 562 -21.56 16.19 26.63
C ASP A 562 -21.81 16.15 25.10
N TYR A 563 -22.99 16.56 24.62
CA TYR A 563 -23.32 16.58 23.17
C TYR A 563 -23.11 15.23 22.45
N ASN A 564 -23.30 14.11 23.14
CA ASN A 564 -23.14 12.78 22.55
C ASN A 564 -24.48 12.15 22.18
N LEU A 565 -24.47 11.23 21.21
CA LEU A 565 -25.61 10.39 20.87
C LEU A 565 -25.33 8.98 21.36
N PHE A 566 -26.22 8.45 22.20
CA PHE A 566 -26.20 7.06 22.60
C PHE A 566 -27.31 6.28 21.91
N PHE A 567 -27.01 5.07 21.43
CA PHE A 567 -28.02 4.21 20.83
C PHE A 567 -27.85 2.74 21.18
N ASN A 568 -28.94 2.08 21.53
CA ASN A 568 -28.98 0.65 21.80
C ASN A 568 -27.86 0.15 22.73
N ASN A 569 -27.46 0.99 23.70
CA ASN A 569 -26.55 0.57 24.76
C ASN A 569 -27.36 0.01 25.93
N THR A 570 -26.87 -1.02 26.61
CA THR A 570 -27.55 -1.50 27.84
C THR A 570 -27.49 -0.42 28.93
N ASN A 571 -26.34 0.24 29.08
CA ASN A 571 -26.19 1.45 29.87
C ASN A 571 -25.38 2.49 29.07
N ASN A 572 -25.86 3.72 28.96
CA ASN A 572 -25.11 4.76 28.26
C ASN A 572 -23.82 5.14 29.02
N THR A 573 -23.91 5.24 30.34
CA THR A 573 -22.78 5.55 31.22
C THR A 573 -22.78 4.65 32.47
N ASN A 574 -21.60 4.40 33.01
CA ASN A 574 -21.42 3.69 34.27
C ASN A 574 -20.21 4.21 35.06
N GLY A 575 -20.39 4.50 36.35
CA GLY A 575 -19.34 5.04 37.22
C GLY A 575 -19.37 6.56 37.35
N ALA A 576 -18.26 7.16 37.77
CA ALA A 576 -18.19 8.57 38.11
C ALA A 576 -17.92 9.42 36.86
N ILE A 577 -18.97 9.77 36.12
CA ILE A 577 -18.89 10.55 34.88
C ILE A 577 -19.70 11.83 35.04
N GLY A 578 -19.07 12.98 34.82
CA GLY A 578 -19.75 14.27 34.76
C GLY A 578 -20.52 14.42 33.46
N SER A 579 -21.81 14.77 33.53
CA SER A 579 -22.62 15.05 32.35
C SER A 579 -22.78 16.55 32.16
N GLY A 580 -22.60 17.04 30.93
CA GLY A 580 -22.94 18.42 30.57
C GLY A 580 -24.43 18.64 30.29
N GLY A 581 -25.22 17.57 30.15
CA GLY A 581 -26.68 17.60 30.03
C GLY A 581 -27.23 17.73 28.61
N HIS A 582 -26.38 17.81 27.57
CA HIS A 582 -26.83 17.92 26.17
C HIS A 582 -26.83 16.59 25.41
N SER A 583 -26.24 15.53 25.98
CA SER A 583 -26.24 14.21 25.36
C SER A 583 -27.65 13.62 25.29
N ILE A 584 -27.94 12.92 24.20
CA ILE A 584 -29.26 12.37 23.90
C ILE A 584 -29.20 10.86 23.62
N THR A 585 -30.37 10.24 23.56
CA THR A 585 -30.53 8.85 23.12
C THR A 585 -31.45 8.83 21.92
N GLY A 586 -31.02 8.20 20.83
CA GLY A 586 -31.75 8.18 19.57
C GLY A 586 -31.02 7.36 18.51
N ASP A 587 -31.73 6.97 17.46
CA ASP A 587 -31.18 6.14 16.41
C ASP A 587 -30.25 6.96 15.49
N PRO A 588 -28.97 6.58 15.33
CA PRO A 588 -28.06 7.26 14.42
C PRO A 588 -28.39 7.03 12.95
N GLN A 589 -29.30 6.10 12.63
CA GLN A 589 -29.74 5.80 11.26
C GLN A 589 -28.56 5.59 10.31
N PHE A 590 -27.60 4.77 10.75
CA PHE A 590 -26.45 4.42 9.92
C PHE A 590 -26.90 3.83 8.59
N ALA A 591 -26.28 4.27 7.49
CA ALA A 591 -26.66 3.86 6.14
C ALA A 591 -26.61 2.34 5.95
N SER A 592 -25.53 1.69 6.38
CA SER A 592 -25.43 0.22 6.41
C SER A 592 -24.28 -0.27 7.31
N PRO A 593 -24.54 -0.52 8.60
CA PRO A 593 -23.55 -1.10 9.52
C PRO A 593 -22.95 -2.43 9.02
N VAL A 594 -23.76 -3.28 8.39
CA VAL A 594 -23.35 -4.60 7.87
C VAL A 594 -22.26 -4.49 6.80
N THR A 595 -22.23 -3.38 6.05
CA THR A 595 -21.19 -3.09 5.06
C THR A 595 -20.18 -2.07 5.58
N ARG A 596 -20.13 -1.82 6.90
CA ARG A 596 -19.31 -0.80 7.58
C ARG A 596 -19.54 0.62 7.13
N ASN A 597 -20.70 0.90 6.53
CA ASN A 597 -21.09 2.25 6.18
C ASN A 597 -21.85 2.87 7.36
N TYR A 598 -21.10 3.53 8.25
CA TYR A 598 -21.65 4.25 9.40
C TYR A 598 -21.90 5.74 9.13
N HIS A 599 -22.05 6.14 7.86
CA HIS A 599 -22.60 7.46 7.55
C HIS A 599 -24.01 7.56 8.11
N ILE A 600 -24.37 8.71 8.66
CA ILE A 600 -25.67 8.95 9.26
C ILE A 600 -26.69 9.33 8.19
N GLY A 601 -27.93 8.82 8.32
CA GLY A 601 -29.00 9.07 7.35
C GLY A 601 -29.79 10.36 7.62
N GLU A 602 -30.65 10.73 6.66
CA GLU A 602 -31.50 11.94 6.73
C GLU A 602 -32.34 12.02 8.02
N LEU A 603 -32.80 10.89 8.54
CA LEU A 603 -33.63 10.82 9.75
C LEU A 603 -32.84 10.58 11.03
N SER A 604 -31.51 10.66 10.97
CA SER A 604 -30.64 10.40 12.11
C SER A 604 -30.93 11.34 13.26
N ALA A 605 -30.99 10.77 14.46
CA ALA A 605 -31.04 11.53 15.69
C ALA A 605 -29.73 12.27 16.00
N ALA A 606 -28.65 12.03 15.25
CA ALA A 606 -27.38 12.72 15.41
C ALA A 606 -27.38 14.13 14.78
N ARG A 607 -28.33 14.40 13.88
CA ARG A 607 -28.30 15.57 13.01
C ARG A 607 -28.49 16.87 13.75
N ASN A 608 -27.56 17.81 13.55
CA ASN A 608 -27.58 19.20 13.96
C ASN A 608 -27.73 19.36 15.48
N LEU A 609 -27.08 18.46 16.22
CA LEU A 609 -27.11 18.42 17.68
C LEU A 609 -25.74 18.49 18.32
N GLY A 610 -24.67 18.57 17.54
CA GLY A 610 -23.33 18.85 18.02
C GLY A 610 -23.14 20.32 18.38
N THR A 611 -22.00 20.61 19.01
CA THR A 611 -21.54 21.98 19.26
C THR A 611 -20.31 22.29 18.41
N ASP A 612 -20.10 23.53 18.01
CA ASP A 612 -18.91 23.91 17.24
C ASP A 612 -17.63 23.75 18.10
N LEU A 613 -16.74 22.85 17.66
CA LEU A 613 -15.44 22.58 18.29
C LEU A 613 -14.26 23.13 17.47
N GLY A 614 -14.52 23.93 16.43
CA GLY A 614 -13.52 24.47 15.52
C GLY A 614 -12.94 23.44 14.55
N ILE A 615 -13.69 22.37 14.27
CA ILE A 615 -13.31 21.31 13.32
C ILE A 615 -14.09 21.54 12.05
N ALA A 616 -13.40 21.87 10.95
CA ALA A 616 -14.03 22.38 9.74
C ALA A 616 -14.64 21.30 8.85
N THR A 617 -14.08 20.09 8.87
CA THR A 617 -14.51 18.97 8.02
C THR A 617 -14.80 17.73 8.84
N ASP A 618 -15.58 16.82 8.27
CA ASP A 618 -15.88 15.51 8.83
C ASP A 618 -14.84 14.45 8.40
N ILE A 619 -15.20 13.16 8.47
CA ILE A 619 -14.29 12.05 8.14
C ILE A 619 -14.07 11.88 6.62
N ASP A 620 -15.03 12.29 5.80
CA ASP A 620 -14.98 12.21 4.34
C ASP A 620 -14.40 13.49 3.71
N GLY A 621 -14.09 14.48 4.55
CA GLY A 621 -13.53 15.77 4.15
C GLY A 621 -14.61 16.81 3.81
N GLU A 622 -15.88 16.52 4.09
CA GLU A 622 -17.01 17.38 3.82
C GLU A 622 -17.09 18.49 4.88
N PRO A 623 -17.46 19.74 4.51
CA PRO A 623 -17.58 20.83 5.47
C PRO A 623 -18.65 20.55 6.52
N ARG A 624 -18.33 20.84 7.78
CA ARG A 624 -19.32 20.77 8.87
C ARG A 624 -20.30 21.95 8.84
N ASP A 625 -21.56 21.67 9.14
CA ASP A 625 -22.57 22.72 9.31
C ASP A 625 -22.26 23.62 10.51
N ALA A 626 -22.88 24.80 10.54
CA ALA A 626 -22.76 25.75 11.65
C ALA A 626 -23.26 25.16 12.99
N THR A 627 -24.13 24.15 12.93
CA THR A 627 -24.47 23.29 14.07
C THR A 627 -24.15 21.88 13.63
N PRO A 628 -22.95 21.38 13.91
CA PRO A 628 -22.47 20.15 13.30
C PRO A 628 -23.29 18.95 13.78
N ASP A 629 -23.29 17.90 12.99
CA ASP A 629 -23.84 16.61 13.38
C ASP A 629 -22.96 15.96 14.47
N VAL A 630 -23.58 15.15 15.33
CA VAL A 630 -22.89 14.37 16.35
C VAL A 630 -22.26 13.15 15.67
N GLY A 631 -20.99 12.86 15.94
CA GLY A 631 -20.28 11.73 15.32
C GLY A 631 -19.21 12.16 14.33
N ALA A 632 -18.58 11.16 13.69
CA ALA A 632 -17.49 11.36 12.75
C ALA A 632 -17.94 11.96 11.41
N ASP A 633 -19.12 11.58 10.94
CA ASP A 633 -19.74 11.95 9.66
C ASP A 633 -20.64 13.19 9.82
N GLU A 634 -20.78 13.98 8.75
CA GLU A 634 -21.76 15.07 8.62
C GLU A 634 -22.77 14.70 7.54
N TYR A 635 -24.07 14.71 7.83
CA TYR A 635 -25.06 14.37 6.82
C TYR A 635 -25.12 15.46 5.74
N THR A 636 -24.61 15.15 4.55
CA THR A 636 -24.85 15.96 3.35
C THR A 636 -26.04 15.40 2.55
N ALA A 637 -27.03 16.25 2.30
CA ALA A 637 -28.13 15.87 1.41
C ALA A 637 -27.59 15.75 -0.02
N ALA A 638 -27.70 14.56 -0.62
CA ALA A 638 -27.31 14.34 -2.00
C ALA A 638 -27.94 15.40 -2.91
N THR A 639 -27.10 16.25 -3.53
CA THR A 639 -27.59 17.26 -4.48
C THR A 639 -28.11 16.51 -5.70
N PRO A 640 -29.38 16.67 -6.12
CA PRO A 640 -29.90 15.95 -7.26
C PRO A 640 -29.12 16.37 -8.50
N THR A 641 -28.33 15.44 -9.05
CA THR A 641 -27.76 15.57 -10.39
C THR A 641 -28.92 15.81 -11.37
N PRO A 642 -28.85 16.85 -12.24
CA PRO A 642 -29.93 17.17 -13.17
C PRO A 642 -30.12 15.99 -14.13
N THR A 643 -31.15 15.18 -13.86
CA THR A 643 -31.53 14.08 -14.72
C THR A 643 -32.26 14.65 -15.93
N HIS A 644 -31.72 14.39 -17.11
CA HIS A 644 -32.41 14.63 -18.37
C HIS A 644 -33.75 13.86 -18.40
N THR A 645 -34.83 14.61 -18.40
CA THR A 645 -36.21 14.18 -18.60
C THR A 645 -36.42 13.47 -19.95
N PRO A 646 -37.04 12.28 -19.98
CA PRO A 646 -37.98 11.91 -21.02
C PRO A 646 -39.41 12.16 -20.53
N THR A 647 -40.13 12.87 -21.38
CA THR A 647 -41.51 13.35 -21.27
C THR A 647 -42.57 12.25 -21.02
N ALA A 648 -43.61 12.67 -20.31
CA ALA A 648 -44.71 11.94 -19.67
C ALA A 648 -45.75 11.23 -20.55
N THR A 649 -46.67 10.55 -19.83
CA THR A 649 -48.14 10.37 -20.04
C THR A 649 -48.52 8.88 -20.27
N ASP A 650 -49.33 8.19 -19.45
CA ASP A 650 -50.66 8.52 -18.92
C ASP A 650 -51.08 7.77 -17.62
N THR A 651 -52.19 8.22 -17.00
CA THR A 651 -52.61 8.12 -15.56
C THR A 651 -53.57 6.90 -15.23
N PRO A 652 -53.92 6.61 -13.94
CA PRO A 652 -54.50 5.36 -13.38
C PRO A 652 -56.06 5.47 -13.17
N PRO A 653 -56.84 4.58 -12.47
CA PRO A 653 -56.76 4.25 -11.02
C PRO A 653 -57.31 2.85 -10.57
N ASN A 654 -57.34 2.63 -9.24
CA ASN A 654 -58.04 1.62 -8.40
C ASN A 654 -57.18 0.45 -7.87
N THR A 655 -57.29 -0.05 -6.63
CA THR A 655 -58.00 0.30 -5.39
C THR A 655 -57.36 -0.55 -4.28
N GLU A 656 -57.22 -0.02 -3.07
CA GLU A 656 -56.72 -0.70 -1.85
C GLU A 656 -57.50 -1.99 -1.49
N THR A 657 -56.85 -3.01 -0.90
CA THR A 657 -57.19 -3.76 0.36
C THR A 657 -56.17 -4.94 0.55
N PRO A 658 -56.11 -5.64 1.70
CA PRO A 658 -55.12 -5.52 2.78
C PRO A 658 -53.95 -6.54 2.72
N THR A 659 -52.88 -6.20 3.43
CA THR A 659 -51.66 -6.97 3.71
C THR A 659 -51.92 -8.32 4.41
N PRO A 660 -51.34 -9.45 3.98
CA PRO A 660 -51.17 -10.62 4.82
C PRO A 660 -49.98 -10.42 5.77
N THR A 661 -50.23 -10.68 7.05
CA THR A 661 -49.31 -10.69 8.17
C THR A 661 -48.01 -11.45 7.86
N SER A 662 -46.86 -10.79 8.03
CA SER A 662 -45.54 -11.40 7.91
C SER A 662 -45.29 -12.42 9.03
N THR A 663 -44.87 -13.60 8.61
CA THR A 663 -44.30 -14.67 9.45
C THR A 663 -42.90 -14.24 9.91
N PRO A 664 -42.40 -14.63 11.11
CA PRO A 664 -41.11 -14.16 11.62
C PRO A 664 -39.97 -14.53 10.67
N THR A 665 -39.35 -13.50 10.07
CA THR A 665 -38.15 -13.64 9.24
C THR A 665 -36.99 -14.05 10.15
N THR A 666 -36.49 -15.26 9.95
CA THR A 666 -35.22 -15.69 10.53
C THR A 666 -34.11 -14.87 9.87
N ILE A 667 -33.35 -14.08 10.64
CA ILE A 667 -32.21 -13.32 10.12
C ILE A 667 -31.16 -14.34 9.65
N GLN A 668 -31.01 -14.48 8.34
CA GLN A 668 -29.96 -15.30 7.75
C GLN A 668 -28.69 -14.47 7.61
N LEU A 669 -27.60 -14.99 8.18
CA LEU A 669 -26.26 -14.41 8.06
C LEU A 669 -25.79 -14.63 6.61
N THR A 670 -25.74 -13.56 5.81
CA THR A 670 -25.26 -13.60 4.43
C THR A 670 -23.77 -13.24 4.41
N LYS A 671 -22.95 -14.10 3.84
CA LYS A 671 -21.49 -13.94 3.72
C LYS A 671 -21.15 -13.21 2.42
N THR A 672 -20.11 -12.38 2.46
CA THR A 672 -19.50 -11.79 1.27
C THR A 672 -18.20 -12.52 0.93
N VAL A 673 -18.01 -12.88 -0.35
CA VAL A 673 -16.80 -13.55 -0.84
C VAL A 673 -16.20 -12.73 -1.99
N THR A 674 -14.92 -12.39 -1.88
CA THR A 674 -14.21 -11.61 -2.90
C THR A 674 -13.50 -12.50 -3.92
N VAL A 675 -13.63 -12.15 -5.19
CA VAL A 675 -12.91 -12.73 -6.33
C VAL A 675 -12.08 -11.62 -6.98
N GLU A 676 -10.76 -11.74 -6.92
CA GLU A 676 -9.86 -10.84 -7.62
C GLU A 676 -9.95 -11.05 -9.13
N VAL A 677 -9.93 -9.94 -9.86
CA VAL A 677 -9.93 -9.87 -11.32
C VAL A 677 -8.61 -9.22 -11.71
N ARG A 678 -7.66 -10.04 -12.17
CA ARG A 678 -6.32 -9.58 -12.55
C ARG A 678 -5.73 -10.42 -13.66
N ASN A 679 -4.93 -9.80 -14.51
CA ASN A 679 -4.45 -10.43 -15.75
C ASN A 679 -5.63 -11.08 -16.50
N ASN A 680 -5.47 -12.28 -17.06
CA ASN A 680 -6.56 -13.00 -17.74
C ASN A 680 -7.19 -14.10 -16.88
N PHE A 681 -7.32 -13.92 -15.57
CA PHE A 681 -7.96 -14.91 -14.70
C PHE A 681 -8.74 -14.29 -13.52
N PHE A 682 -9.69 -15.06 -12.99
CA PHE A 682 -10.38 -14.77 -11.74
C PHE A 682 -9.73 -15.55 -10.59
N SER A 683 -9.57 -14.95 -9.42
CA SER A 683 -8.91 -15.59 -8.27
C SER A 683 -9.64 -15.32 -6.95
N PRO A 684 -10.26 -16.33 -6.32
CA PRO A 684 -10.32 -17.73 -6.78
C PRO A 684 -11.12 -17.85 -8.08
N ALA A 685 -10.75 -18.79 -8.95
CA ALA A 685 -11.51 -19.07 -10.17
C ALA A 685 -12.82 -19.81 -9.87
N SER A 686 -12.92 -20.54 -8.75
CA SER A 686 -14.17 -21.14 -8.29
C SER A 686 -14.37 -20.87 -6.80
N ILE A 687 -15.60 -20.52 -6.43
CA ILE A 687 -15.99 -20.27 -5.05
C ILE A 687 -17.31 -20.96 -4.72
N THR A 688 -17.43 -21.49 -3.50
CA THR A 688 -18.68 -22.06 -2.98
C THR A 688 -19.27 -21.14 -1.91
N ILE A 689 -20.54 -20.79 -2.07
CA ILE A 689 -21.31 -19.91 -1.19
C ILE A 689 -22.69 -20.51 -0.91
N ASN A 690 -23.45 -19.96 0.05
CA ASN A 690 -24.83 -20.36 0.32
C ASN A 690 -25.83 -19.44 -0.37
N VAL A 691 -27.07 -19.92 -0.58
CA VAL A 691 -28.19 -19.07 -1.01
C VAL A 691 -28.32 -17.86 -0.06
N GLY A 692 -28.28 -16.65 -0.62
CA GLY A 692 -28.30 -15.38 0.09
C GLY A 692 -26.96 -14.67 0.17
N ASP A 693 -25.84 -15.36 -0.09
CA ASP A 693 -24.50 -14.79 -0.06
C ASP A 693 -24.22 -13.89 -1.29
N THR A 694 -23.29 -12.95 -1.13
CA THR A 694 -22.87 -12.01 -2.17
C THR A 694 -21.44 -12.28 -2.62
N VAL A 695 -21.22 -12.31 -3.93
CA VAL A 695 -19.87 -12.34 -4.50
C VAL A 695 -19.50 -10.93 -4.93
N VAL A 696 -18.30 -10.50 -4.53
CA VAL A 696 -17.70 -9.24 -4.95
C VAL A 696 -16.54 -9.57 -5.86
N TRP A 697 -16.62 -9.19 -7.13
CA TRP A 697 -15.47 -9.20 -8.00
C TRP A 697 -14.73 -7.88 -7.81
N GLN A 698 -13.44 -7.96 -7.49
CA GLN A 698 -12.58 -6.80 -7.29
C GLN A 698 -11.56 -6.76 -8.40
N ARG A 699 -11.55 -5.69 -9.20
CA ARG A 699 -10.54 -5.54 -10.23
C ARG A 699 -9.26 -4.99 -9.61
N ILE A 700 -8.20 -5.78 -9.72
CA ILE A 700 -6.86 -5.37 -9.28
C ILE A 700 -6.12 -4.72 -10.46
N GLU A 701 -6.25 -5.29 -11.66
CA GLU A 701 -5.60 -4.79 -12.87
C GLU A 701 -6.27 -5.34 -14.14
N GLY A 702 -6.02 -4.68 -15.27
CA GLY A 702 -6.47 -5.10 -16.60
C GLY A 702 -7.83 -4.54 -17.03
N PHE A 703 -8.33 -4.96 -18.19
CA PHE A 703 -9.60 -4.50 -18.76
C PHE A 703 -10.58 -5.67 -18.72
N HIS A 704 -11.58 -5.61 -17.83
CA HIS A 704 -12.37 -6.78 -17.48
C HIS A 704 -13.83 -6.45 -17.25
N ASN A 705 -14.68 -7.46 -17.40
CA ASN A 705 -16.01 -7.49 -16.80
C ASN A 705 -16.31 -8.89 -16.27
N VAL A 706 -17.49 -9.03 -15.69
CA VAL A 706 -18.01 -10.29 -15.18
C VAL A 706 -19.37 -10.51 -15.83
N ARG A 707 -19.45 -11.46 -16.75
CA ARG A 707 -20.69 -11.85 -17.40
C ARG A 707 -21.00 -13.31 -17.10
N GLU A 708 -22.20 -13.56 -16.61
CA GLU A 708 -22.69 -14.91 -16.36
C GLU A 708 -23.08 -15.60 -17.68
N ASP A 709 -22.79 -16.90 -17.77
CA ASP A 709 -22.90 -17.72 -18.98
C ASP A 709 -24.29 -17.71 -19.63
N ASN A 710 -25.37 -17.58 -18.83
CA ASN A 710 -26.76 -17.55 -19.27
C ASN A 710 -27.38 -16.15 -19.24
N ASN A 711 -26.57 -15.09 -19.14
CA ASN A 711 -27.00 -13.68 -19.07
C ASN A 711 -27.85 -13.32 -17.85
N LYS A 712 -27.72 -14.03 -16.72
CA LYS A 712 -28.37 -13.63 -15.47
C LYS A 712 -27.81 -12.32 -14.91
N PHE A 713 -26.53 -12.04 -15.14
CA PHE A 713 -25.91 -10.76 -14.84
C PHE A 713 -24.77 -10.43 -15.80
N ARG A 714 -24.51 -9.13 -15.94
CA ARG A 714 -23.37 -8.55 -16.65
C ARG A 714 -22.94 -7.32 -15.88
N LEU A 715 -21.71 -7.33 -15.37
CA LEU A 715 -21.22 -6.39 -14.38
C LEU A 715 -19.83 -5.89 -14.81
N GLY A 716 -19.58 -4.58 -14.72
CA GLY A 716 -18.34 -3.99 -15.18
C GLY A 716 -18.37 -2.47 -15.02
N GLU A 717 -17.75 -1.76 -15.96
CA GLU A 717 -17.46 -0.32 -15.89
C GLU A 717 -18.66 0.59 -15.66
N ASN A 718 -19.80 0.19 -16.22
CA ASN A 718 -20.99 1.02 -16.28
C ASN A 718 -22.24 0.18 -16.01
N GLN A 719 -23.40 0.84 -16.01
CA GLN A 719 -24.68 0.19 -15.76
C GLN A 719 -25.05 -0.90 -16.79
N ASN A 720 -24.40 -0.92 -17.96
CA ASN A 720 -24.58 -1.99 -18.94
C ASN A 720 -23.69 -3.21 -18.64
N GLY A 721 -22.71 -3.08 -17.76
CA GLY A 721 -21.73 -4.11 -17.41
C GLY A 721 -20.62 -4.29 -18.44
N ASP A 722 -20.26 -3.22 -19.14
CA ASP A 722 -19.20 -3.26 -20.16
C ASP A 722 -17.82 -3.58 -19.56
N PRO A 723 -16.93 -4.29 -20.29
CA PRO A 723 -15.52 -4.40 -19.93
C PRO A 723 -14.91 -3.04 -19.64
N GLY A 724 -14.11 -2.98 -18.58
CA GLY A 724 -13.64 -1.73 -17.99
C GLY A 724 -12.36 -1.86 -17.20
N SER A 725 -11.60 -0.78 -17.17
CA SER A 725 -10.34 -0.62 -16.43
C SER A 725 -10.43 0.47 -15.36
N THR A 726 -11.63 1.02 -15.08
CA THR A 726 -11.88 1.99 -14.00
C THR A 726 -12.85 1.54 -12.89
N TRP A 727 -13.69 0.51 -13.04
CA TRP A 727 -14.45 -0.07 -11.91
C TRP A 727 -13.59 -0.79 -10.84
N ASP A 728 -13.76 -0.45 -9.56
CA ASP A 728 -12.98 -1.08 -8.47
C ASP A 728 -13.58 -2.42 -8.01
N THR A 729 -14.90 -2.45 -7.81
CA THR A 729 -15.62 -3.67 -7.50
C THR A 729 -16.98 -3.70 -8.17
N VAL A 730 -17.45 -4.90 -8.47
CA VAL A 730 -18.84 -5.17 -8.84
C VAL A 730 -19.32 -6.39 -8.08
N SER A 731 -20.60 -6.46 -7.75
CA SER A 731 -21.12 -7.55 -6.92
C SER A 731 -22.45 -8.11 -7.41
N TYR A 732 -22.71 -9.36 -7.01
CA TYR A 732 -23.98 -10.04 -7.27
C TYR A 732 -24.36 -10.92 -6.08
N THR A 733 -25.60 -10.78 -5.60
CA THR A 733 -26.17 -11.62 -4.54
C THR A 733 -26.92 -12.80 -5.15
N PHE A 734 -26.56 -14.01 -4.75
CA PHE A 734 -27.12 -15.23 -5.30
C PHE A 734 -28.28 -15.74 -4.46
N THR A 735 -29.51 -15.61 -4.96
CA THR A 735 -30.73 -15.96 -4.22
C THR A 735 -31.30 -17.33 -4.58
N GLU A 736 -30.68 -18.05 -5.51
CA GLU A 736 -31.08 -19.39 -5.94
C GLU A 736 -29.87 -20.32 -5.94
N ALA A 737 -30.02 -21.52 -5.36
CA ALA A 737 -28.98 -22.53 -5.40
C ALA A 737 -28.74 -22.99 -6.84
N GLY A 738 -27.48 -23.28 -7.17
CA GLY A 738 -27.06 -23.64 -8.51
C GLY A 738 -25.61 -23.27 -8.76
N THR A 739 -25.12 -23.66 -9.93
CA THR A 739 -23.76 -23.35 -10.37
C THR A 739 -23.82 -22.29 -11.46
N TYR A 740 -23.06 -21.22 -11.28
CA TYR A 740 -23.06 -20.04 -12.13
C TYR A 740 -21.66 -19.83 -12.70
N GLY A 741 -21.46 -20.29 -13.94
CA GLY A 741 -20.26 -19.96 -14.71
C GLY A 741 -20.30 -18.49 -15.13
N TYR A 742 -19.17 -17.80 -15.03
CA TYR A 742 -19.02 -16.44 -15.48
C TYR A 742 -17.67 -16.24 -16.16
N TYR A 743 -17.57 -15.25 -17.02
CA TYR A 743 -16.38 -14.97 -17.79
C TYR A 743 -16.20 -13.48 -18.03
N CYS A 744 -14.97 -13.08 -18.33
CA CYS A 744 -14.70 -11.78 -18.92
C CYS A 744 -14.92 -11.88 -20.42
N GLU A 745 -15.75 -11.02 -21.01
CA GLU A 745 -16.21 -11.16 -22.40
C GLU A 745 -15.10 -11.04 -23.46
N ILE A 746 -13.97 -10.44 -23.10
CA ILE A 746 -12.86 -10.17 -24.02
C ILE A 746 -11.63 -11.06 -23.77
N HIS A 747 -11.56 -11.69 -22.60
CA HIS A 747 -10.44 -12.56 -22.19
C HIS A 747 -10.88 -14.01 -21.95
N GLY A 748 -12.19 -14.28 -21.96
CA GLY A 748 -12.81 -15.58 -21.78
C GLY A 748 -14.11 -15.74 -22.57
N GLY A 749 -14.82 -16.82 -22.30
CA GLY A 749 -16.06 -17.20 -22.98
C GLY A 749 -16.88 -18.20 -22.17
N VAL A 750 -18.14 -18.35 -22.56
CA VAL A 750 -19.12 -19.25 -21.93
C VAL A 750 -18.57 -20.68 -21.74
N GLY A 751 -18.91 -21.31 -20.62
CA GLY A 751 -18.52 -22.68 -20.33
C GLY A 751 -17.07 -22.86 -19.86
N GLY A 752 -16.50 -21.84 -19.21
CA GLY A 752 -15.16 -21.94 -18.59
C GLY A 752 -13.98 -21.69 -19.54
N VAL A 753 -14.20 -20.99 -20.66
CA VAL A 753 -13.14 -20.72 -21.65
C VAL A 753 -12.35 -19.47 -21.26
N GLY A 754 -11.01 -19.53 -21.27
CA GLY A 754 -10.14 -18.38 -21.03
C GLY A 754 -10.28 -17.83 -19.61
N MET A 755 -10.41 -16.51 -19.49
CA MET A 755 -10.71 -15.83 -18.22
C MET A 755 -12.15 -16.10 -17.80
N ALA A 756 -12.35 -17.20 -17.10
CA ALA A 756 -13.64 -17.64 -16.58
C ALA A 756 -13.52 -18.13 -15.14
N GLY A 757 -14.63 -18.07 -14.42
CA GLY A 757 -14.77 -18.59 -13.08
C GLY A 757 -16.16 -19.16 -12.83
N GLU A 758 -16.38 -19.70 -11.64
CA GLU A 758 -17.60 -20.40 -11.27
C GLU A 758 -18.01 -20.07 -9.83
N VAL A 759 -19.28 -19.74 -9.63
CA VAL A 759 -19.88 -19.64 -8.28
C VAL A 759 -20.81 -20.83 -8.06
N ILE A 760 -20.52 -21.65 -7.06
CA ILE A 760 -21.38 -22.76 -6.62
C ILE A 760 -22.20 -22.28 -5.44
N VAL A 761 -23.51 -22.15 -5.63
CA VAL A 761 -24.46 -21.69 -4.61
C VAL A 761 -25.18 -22.90 -4.05
N GLN A 762 -24.92 -23.22 -2.78
CA GLN A 762 -25.53 -24.35 -2.08
C GLN A 762 -26.82 -23.92 -1.37
N GLU A 763 -27.83 -24.81 -1.34
CA GLU A 763 -28.97 -24.60 -0.46
C GLU A 763 -28.52 -24.65 0.99
N GLN A 764 -28.88 -23.62 1.77
CA GLN A 764 -28.55 -23.59 3.18
C GLN A 764 -29.44 -24.60 3.94
N SER A 765 -28.85 -25.70 4.40
CA SER A 765 -29.55 -26.63 5.29
C SER A 765 -29.88 -25.90 6.60
N THR A 766 -31.18 -25.71 6.87
CA THR A 766 -31.65 -25.11 8.12
C THR A 766 -31.18 -25.94 9.32
N PRO A 767 -30.57 -25.32 10.35
CA PRO A 767 -30.21 -26.07 11.55
C PRO A 767 -31.50 -26.52 12.24
N THR A 768 -31.70 -27.84 12.29
CA THR A 768 -32.69 -28.42 13.21
C THR A 768 -32.24 -28.11 14.63
N PRO A 769 -33.08 -27.55 15.51
CA PRO A 769 -32.69 -27.22 16.88
C PRO A 769 -32.34 -28.50 17.65
N THR A 770 -31.06 -28.66 18.01
CA THR A 770 -30.58 -29.79 18.81
C THR A 770 -30.85 -29.55 20.29
N ALA A 771 -31.68 -30.40 20.88
CA ALA A 771 -31.92 -30.50 22.31
C ALA A 771 -30.68 -31.05 23.05
N THR A 772 -30.50 -30.60 24.29
CA THR A 772 -29.41 -30.97 25.20
C THR A 772 -29.43 -32.44 25.65
N ASN A 773 -28.23 -32.99 25.80
CA ASN A 773 -27.82 -34.35 26.16
C ASN A 773 -28.73 -35.19 27.07
N GLU A 774 -28.94 -36.46 26.69
CA GLU A 774 -28.86 -37.59 27.63
C GLU A 774 -28.32 -38.87 26.96
N THR A 775 -27.55 -39.61 27.77
CA THR A 775 -26.73 -40.80 27.47
C THR A 775 -27.53 -42.03 27.03
N ALA A 776 -27.15 -42.71 25.94
CA ALA A 776 -27.44 -44.14 25.74
C ALA A 776 -26.45 -44.85 24.79
N THR A 777 -26.04 -46.05 25.22
CA THR A 777 -25.08 -47.02 24.67
C THR A 777 -25.65 -47.78 23.44
N PRO A 778 -24.82 -48.32 22.51
CA PRO A 778 -25.32 -48.80 21.21
C PRO A 778 -25.86 -50.24 21.29
N THR A 779 -26.88 -50.55 20.48
CA THR A 779 -27.20 -51.93 20.08
C THR A 779 -27.81 -51.93 18.68
N SER A 780 -27.27 -52.76 17.79
CA SER A 780 -27.71 -52.94 16.41
C SER A 780 -28.89 -53.90 16.30
N THR A 781 -29.73 -53.73 15.26
CA THR A 781 -30.23 -54.76 14.30
C THR A 781 -31.54 -54.28 13.65
N GLY A 782 -31.63 -54.36 12.32
CA GLY A 782 -32.89 -54.14 11.60
C GLY A 782 -32.74 -53.63 10.18
N THR A 783 -32.66 -54.54 9.23
CA THR A 783 -32.59 -54.32 7.77
C THR A 783 -33.96 -53.90 7.23
N HIS A 784 -34.07 -52.72 6.59
CA HIS A 784 -35.16 -52.41 5.68
C HIS A 784 -34.62 -51.72 4.43
N ALA A 785 -34.99 -52.29 3.27
CA ALA A 785 -34.51 -51.92 1.95
C ALA A 785 -34.94 -50.49 1.58
N SER A 786 -33.95 -49.65 1.26
CA SER A 786 -34.16 -48.33 0.67
C SER A 786 -34.26 -48.46 -0.84
N THR A 787 -35.36 -47.97 -1.39
CA THR A 787 -35.60 -47.82 -2.82
C THR A 787 -34.57 -46.85 -3.39
N ALA A 788 -33.81 -47.27 -4.41
CA ALA A 788 -32.74 -46.47 -5.00
C ALA A 788 -33.27 -45.15 -5.60
N THR A 789 -32.79 -44.04 -5.07
CA THR A 789 -32.77 -42.73 -5.74
C THR A 789 -31.90 -42.86 -7.00
N PRO A 790 -32.30 -42.32 -8.16
CA PRO A 790 -31.52 -42.48 -9.39
C PRO A 790 -30.14 -41.84 -9.23
N THR A 791 -29.08 -42.66 -9.34
CA THR A 791 -27.69 -42.20 -9.43
C THR A 791 -27.55 -41.38 -10.71
N ALA A 792 -27.09 -40.12 -10.58
CA ALA A 792 -26.69 -39.31 -11.72
C ALA A 792 -25.66 -40.09 -12.55
N THR A 793 -25.82 -40.08 -13.88
CA THR A 793 -24.94 -40.86 -14.77
C THR A 793 -23.52 -40.24 -14.72
N PRO A 794 -22.47 -41.03 -14.42
CA PRO A 794 -21.09 -40.54 -14.36
C PRO A 794 -20.71 -39.79 -15.64
N GLN A 795 -20.14 -38.59 -15.49
CA GLN A 795 -19.67 -37.74 -16.58
C GLN A 795 -18.16 -37.84 -16.75
N THR A 796 -17.68 -37.52 -17.96
CA THR A 796 -16.25 -37.36 -18.24
C THR A 796 -15.96 -35.90 -18.53
N VAL A 797 -15.03 -35.30 -17.78
CA VAL A 797 -14.58 -33.91 -17.94
C VAL A 797 -13.18 -33.91 -18.53
N VAL A 798 -12.99 -33.18 -19.63
CA VAL A 798 -11.70 -33.14 -20.34
C VAL A 798 -10.87 -31.93 -19.92
N ILE A 799 -9.61 -32.16 -19.58
CA ILE A 799 -8.59 -31.14 -19.31
C ILE A 799 -7.51 -31.22 -20.38
N ASN A 800 -7.35 -30.16 -21.15
CA ASN A 800 -6.30 -30.06 -22.14
C ASN A 800 -4.95 -29.73 -21.47
N VAL A 801 -3.92 -30.49 -21.79
CA VAL A 801 -2.54 -30.28 -21.34
C VAL A 801 -1.79 -29.56 -22.46
N ASN A 802 -1.62 -28.25 -22.29
CA ASN A 802 -0.97 -27.35 -23.24
C ASN A 802 0.44 -27.00 -22.76
N ASN A 803 1.18 -26.21 -23.55
CA ASN A 803 2.56 -25.87 -23.23
C ASN A 803 2.65 -25.07 -21.92
N ASN A 804 3.05 -25.76 -20.84
CA ASN A 804 3.26 -25.27 -19.47
C ASN A 804 1.98 -24.94 -18.65
N PHE A 805 0.79 -25.36 -19.06
CA PHE A 805 -0.44 -25.20 -18.26
C PHE A 805 -1.52 -26.25 -18.55
N PHE A 806 -2.44 -26.43 -17.59
CA PHE A 806 -3.66 -27.25 -17.73
C PHE A 806 -4.86 -26.36 -18.04
N ALA A 807 -5.74 -26.78 -18.96
CA ALA A 807 -6.89 -25.99 -19.39
C ALA A 807 -8.17 -26.85 -19.52
N PRO A 808 -9.16 -26.65 -18.64
CA PRO A 808 -9.15 -25.75 -17.48
C PRO A 808 -8.13 -26.19 -16.39
N ALA A 809 -7.64 -25.24 -15.60
CA ALA A 809 -6.72 -25.53 -14.50
C ALA A 809 -7.46 -26.09 -13.26
N SER A 810 -8.74 -25.78 -13.08
CA SER A 810 -9.59 -26.36 -12.03
C SER A 810 -10.91 -26.88 -12.60
N VAL A 811 -11.40 -28.03 -12.11
CA VAL A 811 -12.73 -28.57 -12.46
C VAL A 811 -13.45 -29.10 -11.23
N THR A 812 -14.76 -28.84 -11.15
CA THR A 812 -15.65 -29.43 -10.16
C THR A 812 -16.41 -30.60 -10.78
N ILE A 813 -16.39 -31.76 -10.14
CA ILE A 813 -17.08 -32.98 -10.58
C ILE A 813 -17.81 -33.65 -9.41
N ASN A 814 -18.68 -34.61 -9.68
CA ASN A 814 -19.34 -35.40 -8.62
C ASN A 814 -18.54 -36.67 -8.31
N VAL A 815 -18.68 -37.20 -7.09
CA VAL A 815 -18.20 -38.55 -6.77
C VAL A 815 -18.76 -39.55 -7.80
N GLY A 816 -17.85 -40.23 -8.49
CA GLY A 816 -18.13 -41.18 -9.56
C GLY A 816 -17.76 -40.68 -10.96
N ASP A 817 -17.52 -39.38 -11.16
CA ASP A 817 -17.13 -38.80 -12.44
C ASP A 817 -15.64 -39.05 -12.77
N THR A 818 -15.32 -38.98 -14.06
CA THR A 818 -13.97 -39.19 -14.62
C THR A 818 -13.39 -37.88 -15.14
N VAL A 819 -12.13 -37.60 -14.83
CA VAL A 819 -11.35 -36.54 -15.50
C VAL A 819 -10.44 -37.17 -16.54
N GLU A 820 -10.45 -36.66 -17.76
CA GLU A 820 -9.56 -37.05 -18.85
C GLU A 820 -8.61 -35.90 -19.17
N TRP A 821 -7.31 -36.10 -18.94
CA TRP A 821 -6.28 -35.19 -19.40
C TRP A 821 -5.86 -35.55 -20.82
N LYS A 822 -5.95 -34.59 -21.73
CA LYS A 822 -5.59 -34.74 -23.14
C LYS A 822 -4.40 -33.87 -23.49
N ARG A 823 -3.29 -34.46 -23.90
CA ARG A 823 -2.11 -33.70 -24.31
C ARG A 823 -2.31 -33.08 -25.68
N ILE A 824 -2.21 -31.76 -25.75
CA ILE A 824 -2.35 -30.98 -26.98
C ILE A 824 -0.98 -30.71 -27.60
N GLU A 825 -0.02 -30.29 -26.78
CA GLU A 825 1.35 -29.95 -27.20
C GLU A 825 2.34 -30.10 -26.04
N GLY A 826 3.64 -30.00 -26.31
CA GLY A 826 4.71 -30.08 -25.31
C GLY A 826 5.02 -31.48 -24.76
N PHE A 827 5.98 -31.54 -23.83
CA PHE A 827 6.38 -32.73 -23.06
C PHE A 827 5.88 -32.58 -21.63
N HIS A 828 4.93 -33.41 -21.23
CA HIS A 828 4.21 -33.25 -19.95
C HIS A 828 3.96 -34.59 -19.27
N ASN A 829 3.63 -34.51 -17.99
CA ASN A 829 2.99 -35.56 -17.25
C ASN A 829 1.93 -34.95 -16.31
N VAL A 830 1.12 -35.80 -15.68
CA VAL A 830 0.07 -35.39 -14.74
C VAL A 830 0.28 -36.19 -13.45
N ARG A 831 0.71 -35.52 -12.39
CA ARG A 831 0.99 -36.14 -11.09
C ARG A 831 0.15 -35.48 -10.01
N SER A 832 -0.63 -36.25 -9.28
CA SER A 832 -1.33 -35.75 -8.08
C SER A 832 -0.34 -35.47 -6.95
N ASP A 833 -0.58 -34.43 -6.17
CA ASP A 833 0.21 -34.05 -4.98
C ASP A 833 0.27 -35.18 -3.96
N GLU A 834 -0.85 -35.85 -3.74
CA GLU A 834 -1.01 -36.95 -2.78
C GLU A 834 -0.52 -38.31 -3.30
N GLY A 835 -0.03 -38.36 -4.55
CA GLY A 835 0.49 -39.59 -5.16
C GLY A 835 -0.56 -40.63 -5.58
N LEU A 836 -1.83 -40.23 -5.72
CA LEU A 836 -2.94 -41.05 -6.22
C LEU A 836 -2.77 -41.48 -7.69
N PHE A 837 -2.20 -40.62 -8.53
CA PHE A 837 -1.86 -40.95 -9.91
C PHE A 837 -0.59 -40.23 -10.39
N ARG A 838 0.06 -40.83 -11.39
CA ARG A 838 1.21 -40.26 -12.11
C ARG A 838 1.21 -40.78 -13.55
N PHE A 839 0.80 -39.94 -14.49
CA PHE A 839 0.57 -40.29 -15.89
C PHE A 839 1.53 -39.57 -16.82
N GLY A 840 2.12 -40.27 -17.79
CA GLY A 840 3.14 -39.74 -18.69
C GLY A 840 3.46 -40.77 -19.77
N ASP A 841 4.74 -41.08 -20.00
CA ASP A 841 5.11 -42.28 -20.78
C ASP A 841 4.67 -43.59 -20.09
N ALA A 842 5.13 -44.74 -20.60
CA ALA A 842 4.82 -46.06 -20.02
C ALA A 842 5.21 -46.21 -18.53
N ASN A 843 6.09 -45.34 -18.00
CA ASN A 843 6.50 -45.31 -16.60
C ASN A 843 5.91 -44.10 -15.82
N GLY A 844 5.11 -43.25 -16.48
CA GLY A 844 4.54 -42.03 -15.90
C GLY A 844 5.48 -40.81 -15.96
N ASP A 845 6.60 -40.91 -16.69
CA ASP A 845 7.58 -39.83 -16.81
C ASP A 845 7.16 -38.76 -17.83
N VAL A 846 7.69 -37.55 -17.67
CA VAL A 846 7.44 -36.40 -18.55
C VAL A 846 7.78 -36.76 -20.00
N SER A 847 6.78 -36.71 -20.87
CA SER A 847 6.90 -37.21 -22.24
C SER A 847 5.89 -36.56 -23.19
N ASN A 848 6.12 -36.71 -24.49
CA ASN A 848 5.20 -36.34 -25.56
C ASN A 848 4.59 -37.57 -26.26
N THR A 849 4.73 -38.77 -25.66
CA THR A 849 4.33 -40.06 -26.27
C THR A 849 2.95 -40.56 -25.87
N TRP A 850 2.24 -39.84 -25.00
CA TRP A 850 0.87 -40.14 -24.59
C TRP A 850 -0.11 -39.11 -25.16
N ASP A 851 -1.35 -39.54 -25.39
CA ASP A 851 -2.39 -38.69 -26.00
C ASP A 851 -3.47 -38.30 -24.99
N THR A 852 -4.02 -39.29 -24.27
CA THR A 852 -5.06 -39.09 -23.25
C THR A 852 -4.86 -40.03 -22.08
N VAL A 853 -5.09 -39.54 -20.87
CA VAL A 853 -5.06 -40.32 -19.62
C VAL A 853 -6.23 -39.90 -18.75
N SER A 854 -6.80 -40.79 -17.96
CA SER A 854 -7.99 -40.47 -17.17
C SER A 854 -7.99 -41.10 -15.78
N PHE A 855 -8.70 -40.45 -14.86
CA PHE A 855 -8.87 -40.90 -13.49
C PHE A 855 -10.32 -40.67 -13.03
N THR A 856 -10.90 -41.68 -12.38
CA THR A 856 -12.27 -41.59 -11.83
C THR A 856 -12.20 -41.34 -10.34
N PHE A 857 -12.84 -40.28 -9.88
CA PHE A 857 -12.79 -39.86 -8.48
C PHE A 857 -13.96 -40.44 -7.71
N THR A 858 -13.67 -41.29 -6.73
CA THR A 858 -14.70 -42.03 -5.98
C THR A 858 -14.92 -41.52 -4.56
N GLU A 859 -14.12 -40.56 -4.12
CA GLU A 859 -14.22 -39.94 -2.80
C GLU A 859 -14.35 -38.42 -2.96
N PRO A 860 -15.18 -37.77 -2.13
CA PRO A 860 -15.28 -36.32 -2.17
C PRO A 860 -14.03 -35.69 -1.56
N GLY A 861 -13.61 -34.56 -2.11
CA GLY A 861 -12.40 -33.88 -1.68
C GLY A 861 -11.80 -33.01 -2.77
N THR A 862 -10.74 -32.30 -2.42
CA THR A 862 -9.97 -31.46 -3.34
C THR A 862 -8.66 -32.15 -3.65
N TYR A 863 -8.39 -32.39 -4.93
CA TYR A 863 -7.21 -33.11 -5.41
C TYR A 863 -6.35 -32.18 -6.28
N GLN A 864 -5.21 -31.76 -5.76
CA GLN A 864 -4.23 -31.00 -6.53
C GLN A 864 -3.29 -31.91 -7.32
N TYR A 865 -2.84 -31.42 -8.48
CA TYR A 865 -1.92 -32.13 -9.36
C TYR A 865 -1.05 -31.15 -10.15
N TYR A 866 0.07 -31.64 -10.67
CA TYR A 866 1.07 -30.83 -11.37
C TYR A 866 1.82 -31.63 -12.45
N CYS A 867 2.52 -30.92 -13.33
CA CYS A 867 3.50 -31.49 -14.25
C CYS A 867 4.90 -31.35 -13.64
N GLU A 868 5.62 -32.45 -13.46
CA GLU A 868 6.88 -32.46 -12.70
C GLU A 868 8.03 -31.67 -13.35
N ALA A 869 7.98 -31.45 -14.66
CA ALA A 869 8.99 -30.64 -15.36
C ALA A 869 8.75 -29.13 -15.22
N HIS A 870 7.50 -28.70 -15.04
CA HIS A 870 7.10 -27.30 -15.15
C HIS A 870 6.27 -26.81 -13.95
N GLY A 871 6.12 -27.64 -12.92
CA GLY A 871 5.37 -27.37 -11.70
C GLY A 871 5.82 -28.23 -10.53
N GLN A 872 5.27 -27.96 -9.35
CA GLN A 872 5.56 -28.63 -8.08
C GLN A 872 4.27 -28.74 -7.22
N PRO A 873 4.25 -29.60 -6.18
CA PRO A 873 3.10 -29.72 -5.28
C PRO A 873 2.71 -28.39 -4.63
N GLY A 874 1.44 -28.23 -4.27
CA GLY A 874 0.88 -27.04 -3.63
C GLY A 874 0.51 -25.94 -4.63
N GLY A 875 0.23 -26.30 -5.88
CA GLY A 875 -0.23 -25.35 -6.90
C GLY A 875 0.87 -24.50 -7.56
N ILE A 876 2.14 -24.92 -7.47
CA ILE A 876 3.27 -24.15 -8.01
C ILE A 876 3.50 -24.49 -9.50
N GLY A 877 3.54 -23.47 -10.36
CA GLY A 877 3.85 -23.62 -11.79
C GLY A 877 2.72 -24.27 -12.60
N MET A 878 3.05 -25.23 -13.47
CA MET A 878 2.06 -26.01 -14.22
C MET A 878 1.34 -26.98 -13.27
N ALA A 879 0.29 -26.48 -12.62
CA ALA A 879 -0.54 -27.19 -11.65
C ALA A 879 -2.05 -26.99 -11.90
N GLY A 880 -2.86 -27.87 -11.34
CA GLY A 880 -4.31 -27.83 -11.42
C GLY A 880 -5.00 -28.50 -10.23
N GLU A 881 -6.31 -28.36 -10.16
CA GLU A 881 -7.13 -28.78 -9.02
C GLU A 881 -8.43 -29.49 -9.48
N ILE A 882 -8.80 -30.58 -8.82
CA ILE A 882 -10.08 -31.27 -9.03
C ILE A 882 -10.88 -31.21 -7.73
N ILE A 883 -12.06 -30.60 -7.75
CA ILE A 883 -12.98 -30.58 -6.60
C ILE A 883 -14.06 -31.64 -6.82
N VAL A 884 -14.19 -32.59 -5.91
CA VAL A 884 -15.12 -33.72 -6.02
C VAL A 884 -16.21 -33.59 -4.98
N LEU A 885 -17.45 -33.37 -5.44
CA LEU A 885 -18.63 -33.16 -4.58
C LEU A 885 -19.20 -34.49 -4.08
N ALA A 886 -19.57 -34.53 -2.78
CA ALA A 886 -20.22 -35.70 -2.19
C ALA A 886 -21.62 -35.93 -2.76
N PRO A 887 -22.10 -37.19 -2.88
CA PRO A 887 -23.47 -37.46 -3.26
C PRO A 887 -24.45 -36.86 -2.22
N PRO A 888 -25.58 -36.28 -2.64
CA PRO A 888 -26.55 -35.74 -1.71
C PRO A 888 -27.06 -36.85 -0.78
N THR A 889 -26.97 -36.63 0.53
CA THR A 889 -27.44 -37.60 1.52
C THR A 889 -28.97 -37.56 1.59
N PRO A 890 -29.69 -38.68 1.42
CA PRO A 890 -31.14 -38.67 1.53
C PRO A 890 -31.57 -38.33 2.97
N THR A 891 -32.19 -37.17 3.15
CA THR A 891 -32.74 -36.72 4.43
C THR A 891 -33.91 -37.64 4.86
N ALA A 892 -33.84 -38.20 6.07
CA ALA A 892 -34.89 -39.04 6.62
C ALA A 892 -36.17 -38.23 6.90
N SER A 893 -37.30 -38.72 6.40
CA SER A 893 -38.63 -38.11 6.60
C SER A 893 -39.09 -38.20 8.06
N PRO A 894 -39.62 -37.12 8.68
CA PRO A 894 -40.05 -37.14 10.07
C PRO A 894 -41.31 -38.00 10.29
N SER A 895 -41.23 -38.87 11.30
CA SER A 895 -42.29 -39.75 11.79
C SER A 895 -43.44 -38.96 12.44
N THR A 896 -44.69 -39.21 12.02
CA THR A 896 -45.90 -38.60 12.60
C THR A 896 -46.46 -39.45 13.74
N THR A 897 -46.77 -38.82 14.88
CA THR A 897 -47.52 -39.42 15.99
C THR A 897 -48.90 -38.77 16.12
N GLY A 898 -49.96 -39.59 16.04
CA GLY A 898 -51.20 -39.44 16.84
C GLY A 898 -52.32 -38.50 16.35
N THR A 899 -53.34 -39.10 15.73
CA THR A 899 -54.67 -38.58 15.31
C THR A 899 -55.53 -38.05 16.49
N PRO A 900 -56.53 -37.18 16.24
CA PRO A 900 -57.90 -37.71 16.14
C PRO A 900 -58.69 -37.22 14.91
N SER A 901 -59.72 -38.01 14.59
CA SER A 901 -60.43 -38.19 13.33
C SER A 901 -61.72 -37.36 13.22
N ILE A 902 -62.02 -36.78 12.04
CA ILE A 902 -63.38 -36.65 11.45
C ILE A 902 -63.30 -36.40 9.91
N THR A 903 -63.46 -37.43 9.05
CA THR A 903 -64.58 -37.75 8.10
C THR A 903 -65.14 -36.64 7.17
N THR A 904 -64.80 -36.62 5.86
CA THR A 904 -65.63 -36.93 4.64
C THR A 904 -65.06 -36.36 3.31
N THR A 905 -65.00 -37.21 2.28
CA THR A 905 -64.77 -37.10 0.80
C THR A 905 -65.90 -36.32 0.04
N PRO A 906 -65.93 -36.01 -1.30
CA PRO A 906 -65.02 -36.15 -2.49
C PRO A 906 -64.67 -34.82 -3.23
N SER A 907 -63.53 -34.69 -3.94
CA SER A 907 -63.25 -34.98 -5.38
C SER A 907 -63.94 -34.09 -6.44
N ILE A 908 -63.17 -33.23 -7.14
CA ILE A 908 -63.29 -33.04 -8.60
C ILE A 908 -61.96 -32.65 -9.28
N THR A 909 -61.72 -33.32 -10.41
CA THR A 909 -60.66 -33.22 -11.43
C THR A 909 -60.91 -32.05 -12.40
N THR A 910 -59.86 -31.42 -12.96
CA THR A 910 -59.56 -31.33 -14.43
C THR A 910 -58.36 -30.41 -14.76
N THR A 911 -57.37 -30.98 -15.43
CA THR A 911 -56.39 -30.40 -16.40
C THR A 911 -57.13 -29.95 -17.69
N PRO A 912 -56.64 -29.04 -18.57
CA PRO A 912 -55.50 -29.31 -19.47
C PRO A 912 -54.54 -28.14 -19.80
N SER A 913 -53.33 -28.52 -20.26
CA SER A 913 -52.26 -27.74 -20.90
C SER A 913 -52.65 -27.01 -22.19
N ILE A 914 -51.89 -25.95 -22.55
CA ILE A 914 -51.44 -25.72 -23.94
C ILE A 914 -50.05 -25.04 -23.96
N THR A 915 -49.18 -25.57 -24.84
CA THR A 915 -47.80 -25.17 -25.24
C THR A 915 -47.81 -24.13 -26.38
N THR A 916 -46.75 -23.30 -26.53
CA THR A 916 -46.08 -23.02 -27.83
C THR A 916 -44.81 -22.14 -27.66
N THR A 917 -43.71 -22.63 -28.23
CA THR A 917 -42.42 -21.94 -28.55
C THR A 917 -42.53 -21.21 -29.91
N PRO A 918 -41.65 -20.23 -30.21
CA PRO A 918 -40.69 -20.47 -31.31
C PRO A 918 -39.28 -19.84 -31.11
N SER A 919 -38.27 -20.48 -31.71
CA SER A 919 -36.87 -20.04 -31.86
C SER A 919 -36.64 -19.21 -33.13
N ILE A 920 -35.60 -18.35 -33.14
CA ILE A 920 -34.85 -17.98 -34.37
C ILE A 920 -33.36 -17.76 -34.02
N THR A 921 -32.48 -18.27 -34.88
CA THR A 921 -31.00 -18.21 -34.86
C THR A 921 -30.49 -17.31 -35.98
N THR A 922 -29.43 -16.51 -35.75
CA THR A 922 -28.44 -16.10 -36.79
C THR A 922 -27.08 -15.74 -36.19
N THR A 923 -26.00 -16.25 -36.81
CA THR A 923 -24.56 -16.09 -36.52
C THR A 923 -23.93 -14.88 -37.24
N PRO A 924 -22.88 -14.20 -36.72
CA PRO A 924 -22.08 -13.25 -37.50
C PRO A 924 -20.63 -13.67 -37.81
N SER A 925 -20.10 -13.03 -38.86
CA SER A 925 -18.79 -13.19 -39.51
C SER A 925 -17.68 -12.35 -38.87
N ALA A 926 -16.42 -12.79 -39.03
CA ALA A 926 -15.18 -12.23 -38.45
C ALA A 926 -14.68 -10.89 -39.06
N SER A 927 -13.92 -10.11 -38.27
CA SER A 927 -13.16 -8.88 -38.63
C SER A 927 -11.92 -8.71 -37.70
N PRO A 928 -10.84 -7.98 -38.09
CA PRO A 928 -9.43 -8.30 -37.73
C PRO A 928 -8.85 -7.59 -36.48
N SER A 929 -7.71 -8.13 -36.03
CA SER A 929 -6.87 -7.83 -34.85
C SER A 929 -6.42 -6.36 -34.66
N PRO A 930 -6.33 -5.83 -33.42
CA PRO A 930 -5.69 -4.55 -33.11
C PRO A 930 -4.28 -4.67 -32.50
N SER A 931 -3.62 -3.50 -32.44
CA SER A 931 -2.18 -3.20 -32.31
C SER A 931 -1.82 -2.66 -30.91
N THR A 932 -0.54 -2.72 -30.53
CA THR A 932 0.04 -2.43 -29.20
C THR A 932 0.54 -0.97 -29.02
N THR A 933 -0.34 0.01 -28.79
CA THR A 933 0.08 1.39 -28.45
C THR A 933 -0.53 1.80 -27.09
N PRO A 934 0.24 2.41 -26.15
CA PRO A 934 -0.28 2.88 -24.85
C PRO A 934 -1.45 3.86 -24.99
N GLU A 935 -2.39 3.82 -24.04
CA GLU A 935 -3.56 4.70 -24.00
C GLU A 935 -3.17 6.13 -23.57
N ALA A 936 -3.59 7.14 -24.33
CA ALA A 936 -3.29 8.55 -24.07
C ALA A 936 -4.16 9.10 -22.93
N GLY A 937 -3.56 9.83 -21.99
CA GLY A 937 -4.25 10.51 -20.89
C GLY A 937 -5.08 11.71 -21.33
N ALA A 938 -6.01 12.14 -20.48
CA ALA A 938 -6.90 13.25 -20.78
C ALA A 938 -6.23 14.61 -20.50
N PRO A 939 -6.41 15.63 -21.35
CA PRO A 939 -5.83 16.94 -21.14
C PRO A 939 -6.15 17.57 -19.78
N GLU A 940 -7.39 17.41 -19.31
CA GLU A 940 -7.87 17.91 -18.02
C GLU A 940 -7.21 17.26 -16.78
N ASP A 941 -6.35 16.27 -16.97
CA ASP A 941 -5.58 15.66 -15.87
C ASP A 941 -4.30 16.45 -15.55
N VAL A 942 -3.85 17.33 -16.45
CA VAL A 942 -2.70 18.20 -16.21
C VAL A 942 -3.16 19.47 -15.51
N VAL A 943 -2.66 19.69 -14.30
CA VAL A 943 -3.02 20.83 -13.43
C VAL A 943 -1.82 21.73 -13.13
N ILE A 944 -2.08 23.00 -12.88
CA ILE A 944 -1.13 23.98 -12.33
C ILE A 944 -1.01 23.68 -10.84
N SER A 945 0.07 23.01 -10.44
CA SER A 945 0.26 22.60 -9.05
C SER A 945 0.86 23.71 -8.20
N GLU A 946 1.77 24.51 -8.73
CA GLU A 946 2.48 25.52 -7.93
C GLU A 946 2.99 26.70 -8.77
N ILE A 947 2.90 27.91 -8.24
CA ILE A 947 3.41 29.15 -8.86
C ILE A 947 4.33 29.86 -7.86
N TYR A 948 5.54 30.22 -8.25
CA TYR A 948 6.50 30.89 -7.38
C TYR A 948 6.84 32.30 -7.82
N TYR A 949 6.94 33.20 -6.83
CA TYR A 949 7.11 34.63 -7.03
C TYR A 949 8.44 35.12 -6.50
N THR A 950 9.19 35.86 -7.31
CA THR A 950 10.44 36.54 -6.93
C THR A 950 10.47 38.01 -7.30
N SER A 951 9.42 38.52 -7.96
CA SER A 951 9.35 39.85 -8.59
C SER A 951 10.40 40.08 -9.71
N ASP A 952 10.93 38.99 -10.26
CA ASP A 952 11.80 38.95 -11.46
C ASP A 952 11.37 37.75 -12.32
N ALA A 953 11.08 37.98 -13.61
CA ALA A 953 10.74 36.92 -14.56
C ALA A 953 11.79 35.80 -14.63
N ASN A 954 13.06 36.07 -14.30
CA ASN A 954 14.13 35.06 -14.26
C ASN A 954 14.16 34.25 -12.96
N GLY A 955 13.42 34.63 -11.93
CA GLY A 955 13.31 33.87 -10.67
C GLY A 955 11.96 33.17 -10.50
N ASP A 956 10.93 33.63 -11.22
CA ASP A 956 9.58 33.05 -11.19
C ASP A 956 9.52 31.71 -11.95
N TRP A 957 8.72 30.77 -11.45
CA TRP A 957 8.48 29.49 -12.10
C TRP A 957 7.06 28.98 -11.85
N ILE A 958 6.65 28.07 -12.71
CA ILE A 958 5.34 27.43 -12.78
C ILE A 958 5.58 25.93 -12.74
N GLU A 959 4.81 25.21 -11.95
CA GLU A 959 4.82 23.76 -11.90
C GLU A 959 3.50 23.19 -12.44
N LEU A 960 3.63 22.18 -13.29
CA LEU A 960 2.52 21.36 -13.76
C LEU A 960 2.62 19.97 -13.13
N ARG A 961 1.48 19.34 -12.88
CA ARG A 961 1.40 17.94 -12.48
C ARG A 961 0.40 17.20 -13.36
N ASN A 962 0.76 16.01 -13.84
CA ASN A 962 -0.24 15.08 -14.36
C ASN A 962 -0.90 14.35 -13.19
N SER A 963 -2.13 14.73 -12.88
CA SER A 963 -2.94 14.15 -11.79
C SER A 963 -3.73 12.90 -12.20
N GLY A 964 -3.70 12.53 -13.49
CA GLY A 964 -4.43 11.40 -14.06
C GLY A 964 -3.57 10.17 -14.27
N ASN A 965 -4.19 9.13 -14.83
CA ASN A 965 -3.63 7.78 -14.93
C ASN A 965 -3.07 7.44 -16.33
N GLY A 966 -3.13 8.38 -17.28
CA GLY A 966 -2.60 8.21 -18.63
C GLY A 966 -1.52 9.24 -18.98
N GLN A 967 -0.66 8.89 -19.93
CA GLN A 967 0.40 9.78 -20.40
C GLN A 967 -0.16 10.92 -21.26
N VAL A 968 0.19 12.17 -20.99
CA VAL A 968 -0.32 13.34 -21.70
C VAL A 968 0.79 14.04 -22.47
N ASP A 969 0.67 14.10 -23.80
CA ASP A 969 1.55 14.91 -24.65
C ASP A 969 1.09 16.37 -24.67
N ILE A 970 1.87 17.22 -24.00
CA ILE A 970 1.64 18.66 -23.88
C ILE A 970 2.53 19.49 -24.81
N SER A 971 3.20 18.87 -25.78
CA SER A 971 4.18 19.52 -26.66
C SER A 971 3.62 20.68 -27.48
N ASN A 972 2.31 20.64 -27.79
CA ASN A 972 1.61 21.67 -28.57
C ASN A 972 0.87 22.71 -27.71
N TRP A 973 0.93 22.57 -26.39
CA TRP A 973 0.16 23.40 -25.48
C TRP A 973 0.82 24.76 -25.25
N GLN A 974 0.03 25.72 -24.76
CA GLN A 974 0.46 27.09 -24.56
C GLN A 974 -0.04 27.65 -23.24
N PHE A 975 0.81 28.43 -22.58
CA PHE A 975 0.38 29.27 -21.48
C PHE A 975 -0.21 30.59 -21.99
N CYS A 976 -1.15 31.13 -21.20
CA CYS A 976 -1.66 32.49 -21.29
C CYS A 976 -1.63 33.12 -19.89
N ALA A 977 -1.06 34.33 -19.79
CA ALA A 977 -1.10 35.18 -18.59
C ALA A 977 -1.26 36.64 -19.03
N ILE A 978 -2.34 37.32 -18.64
CA ILE A 978 -2.82 38.63 -19.14
C ILE A 978 -2.61 38.82 -20.65
N PHE A 979 -3.16 37.90 -21.46
CA PHE A 979 -3.03 37.94 -22.93
C PHE A 979 -1.58 37.92 -23.46
N SER A 980 -0.60 37.58 -22.62
CA SER A 980 0.76 37.21 -22.98
C SER A 980 0.82 35.69 -23.13
N TYR A 981 1.35 35.22 -24.25
CA TYR A 981 1.29 33.81 -24.62
C TYR A 981 2.69 33.22 -24.76
N LYS A 982 2.84 31.96 -24.35
CA LYS A 982 4.09 31.23 -24.52
C LYS A 982 3.84 29.75 -24.77
N ALA A 983 4.41 29.21 -25.84
CA ALA A 983 4.34 27.78 -26.11
C ALA A 983 5.19 27.00 -25.11
N LEU A 984 4.70 25.86 -24.62
CA LEU A 984 5.44 25.02 -23.67
C LEU A 984 6.75 24.49 -24.28
N SER A 985 6.76 24.22 -25.59
CA SER A 985 7.97 23.87 -26.36
C SER A 985 9.06 24.95 -26.38
N GLU A 986 8.71 26.20 -26.03
CA GLU A 986 9.64 27.34 -25.95
C GLU A 986 9.95 27.73 -24.49
N MET A 987 9.45 26.96 -23.53
CA MET A 987 9.72 27.17 -22.11
C MET A 987 11.10 26.62 -21.74
N THR A 988 11.63 27.17 -20.65
CA THR A 988 12.87 26.69 -20.05
C THR A 988 12.49 25.81 -18.87
N ILE A 989 12.83 24.53 -18.92
CA ILE A 989 12.64 23.59 -17.82
C ILE A 989 13.64 23.90 -16.72
N ILE A 990 13.18 23.89 -15.48
CA ILE A 990 14.02 23.85 -14.29
C ILE A 990 14.08 22.38 -13.87
N GLU A 991 15.22 21.75 -14.06
CA GLU A 991 15.36 20.34 -13.70
C GLU A 991 15.24 20.15 -12.18
N LEU A 992 14.30 19.31 -11.74
CA LEU A 992 14.03 19.04 -10.32
C LEU A 992 15.24 18.47 -9.56
N THR A 993 16.12 17.76 -10.26
CA THR A 993 17.31 17.12 -9.68
C THR A 993 18.51 18.06 -9.57
N THR A 994 18.67 19.02 -10.49
CA THR A 994 19.89 19.86 -10.60
C THR A 994 19.63 21.35 -10.34
N GLY A 995 18.37 21.79 -10.39
CA GLY A 995 17.97 23.20 -10.39
C GLY A 995 18.47 23.99 -11.61
N GLN A 996 19.06 23.33 -12.60
CA GLN A 996 19.56 23.98 -13.81
C GLN A 996 18.44 24.28 -14.78
N ALA A 997 18.57 25.40 -15.47
CA ALA A 997 17.64 25.85 -16.49
C ALA A 997 18.12 25.38 -17.87
N ARG A 998 17.30 24.60 -18.59
CA ARG A 998 17.56 24.20 -19.97
C ARG A 998 16.32 24.31 -20.85
N ALA A 999 16.50 24.34 -22.17
CA ALA A 999 15.37 24.32 -23.10
C ALA A 999 14.59 22.98 -22.99
N ALA A 1000 13.27 23.04 -23.13
CA ALA A 1000 12.41 21.86 -23.20
C ALA A 1000 12.71 21.04 -24.48
N SER A 1001 12.77 19.72 -24.35
CA SER A 1001 12.76 18.78 -25.47
C SER A 1001 11.36 18.20 -25.66
N ALA A 1002 11.11 17.55 -26.80
CA ALA A 1002 9.81 16.93 -27.07
C ALA A 1002 9.46 15.81 -26.07
N ALA A 1003 10.47 15.12 -25.53
CA ALA A 1003 10.25 14.04 -24.55
C ALA A 1003 9.88 14.60 -23.16
N ASP A 1004 10.39 15.78 -22.78
CA ASP A 1004 10.07 16.40 -21.50
C ASP A 1004 8.64 16.95 -21.43
N LEU A 1005 7.95 17.00 -22.57
CA LEU A 1005 6.58 17.50 -22.72
C LEU A 1005 5.60 16.34 -22.91
N ILE A 1006 6.00 15.16 -22.49
CA ILE A 1006 5.15 13.97 -22.40
C ILE A 1006 5.10 13.64 -20.91
N LEU A 1007 4.00 14.00 -20.25
CA LEU A 1007 3.87 13.83 -18.80
C LEU A 1007 3.28 12.46 -18.48
N ASP A 1008 4.05 11.66 -17.75
CA ASP A 1008 3.57 10.40 -17.18
C ASP A 1008 2.63 10.65 -15.98
N PRO A 1009 1.78 9.68 -15.63
CA PRO A 1009 0.93 9.76 -14.44
C PRO A 1009 1.73 10.12 -13.18
N GLY A 1010 1.30 11.18 -12.48
CA GLY A 1010 1.95 11.68 -11.27
C GLY A 1010 3.21 12.52 -11.50
N GLU A 1011 3.66 12.69 -12.74
CA GLU A 1011 4.87 13.46 -13.06
C GLU A 1011 4.67 14.97 -12.80
N TYR A 1012 5.74 15.61 -12.32
CA TYR A 1012 5.83 17.05 -12.13
C TYR A 1012 6.78 17.68 -13.15
N LEU A 1013 6.37 18.80 -13.75
CA LEU A 1013 7.17 19.58 -14.69
C LEU A 1013 7.26 21.03 -14.23
N VAL A 1014 8.48 21.46 -13.87
CA VAL A 1014 8.76 22.84 -13.47
C VAL A 1014 9.34 23.64 -14.62
N LEU A 1015 8.70 24.77 -14.92
CA LEU A 1015 8.99 25.65 -16.04
C LEU A 1015 9.28 27.06 -15.53
N ARG A 1016 10.42 27.62 -15.94
CA ARG A 1016 10.76 29.02 -15.69
C ARG A 1016 9.76 29.92 -16.41
N SER A 1017 9.20 30.90 -15.69
CA SER A 1017 8.27 31.85 -16.27
C SER A 1017 8.93 32.69 -17.38
N TRP A 1018 8.12 33.12 -18.36
CA TRP A 1018 8.55 34.04 -19.42
C TRP A 1018 8.23 35.50 -19.10
N MET A 1019 7.55 35.75 -18.00
CA MET A 1019 7.15 37.06 -17.53
C MET A 1019 7.15 37.13 -16.01
N ASP A 1020 7.03 38.34 -15.48
CA ASP A 1020 6.90 38.57 -14.04
C ASP A 1020 5.48 38.20 -13.60
N LEU A 1021 5.33 37.06 -12.92
CA LEU A 1021 4.04 36.54 -12.46
C LEU A 1021 3.48 37.38 -11.30
N SER A 1022 4.30 38.18 -10.62
CA SER A 1022 3.79 39.13 -9.63
C SER A 1022 2.91 40.23 -10.25
N SER A 1023 3.02 40.42 -11.57
CA SER A 1023 2.22 41.37 -12.37
C SER A 1023 1.18 40.71 -13.27
N ALA A 1024 1.10 39.38 -13.29
CA ALA A 1024 0.24 38.61 -14.18
C ALA A 1024 -1.18 38.37 -13.64
N SER A 1025 -1.38 38.22 -12.33
CA SER A 1025 -2.73 38.03 -11.71
C SER A 1025 -3.61 36.89 -12.25
N ASP A 1026 -3.27 36.21 -13.34
CA ASP A 1026 -3.87 34.99 -13.87
C ASP A 1026 -2.82 34.11 -14.57
N LEU A 1027 -3.09 32.82 -14.63
CA LEU A 1027 -2.34 31.84 -15.43
C LEU A 1027 -3.30 30.77 -15.94
N ALA A 1028 -3.24 30.53 -17.24
CA ALA A 1028 -4.07 29.57 -17.94
C ALA A 1028 -3.21 28.69 -18.83
N ILE A 1029 -3.57 27.42 -18.98
CA ILE A 1029 -2.94 26.48 -19.92
C ILE A 1029 -3.96 26.01 -20.97
N TYR A 1030 -3.57 26.04 -22.25
CA TYR A 1030 -4.42 25.71 -23.39
C TYR A 1030 -3.78 24.61 -24.24
N MET A 1031 -4.59 23.70 -24.78
CA MET A 1031 -4.13 22.66 -25.71
C MET A 1031 -3.70 23.20 -27.08
N ALA A 1032 -4.14 24.41 -27.43
CA ALA A 1032 -3.93 25.06 -28.71
C ALA A 1032 -4.01 26.59 -28.58
N PRO A 1033 -3.45 27.38 -29.54
CA PRO A 1033 -3.52 28.84 -29.55
C PRO A 1033 -4.93 29.41 -29.87
N ASP A 1034 -5.98 28.86 -29.26
CA ASP A 1034 -7.38 29.28 -29.40
C ASP A 1034 -7.91 29.83 -28.07
N PHE A 1035 -7.32 30.94 -27.65
CA PHE A 1035 -7.44 31.47 -26.29
C PHE A 1035 -8.81 32.05 -25.93
N ALA A 1036 -9.73 32.17 -26.88
CA ALA A 1036 -11.11 32.58 -26.63
C ALA A 1036 -12.07 31.39 -26.49
N ASN A 1037 -11.57 30.17 -26.72
CA ASN A 1037 -12.38 28.96 -26.77
C ASN A 1037 -12.24 28.19 -25.45
N ALA A 1038 -13.34 28.10 -24.69
CA ALA A 1038 -13.42 27.34 -23.45
C ALA A 1038 -13.04 25.86 -23.62
N SER A 1039 -13.26 25.26 -24.79
CA SER A 1039 -12.86 23.87 -25.06
C SER A 1039 -11.36 23.70 -25.25
N ALA A 1040 -10.61 24.77 -25.55
CA ALA A 1040 -9.16 24.73 -25.72
C ALA A 1040 -8.41 24.97 -24.40
N LEU A 1041 -9.03 25.61 -23.42
CA LEU A 1041 -8.50 25.81 -22.06
C LEU A 1041 -8.42 24.45 -21.34
N VAL A 1042 -7.40 24.22 -20.51
CA VAL A 1042 -7.21 22.98 -19.74
C VAL A 1042 -7.39 23.26 -18.25
N ASP A 1043 -6.57 24.16 -17.73
CA ASP A 1043 -6.56 24.56 -16.32
C ASP A 1043 -6.33 26.09 -16.19
N PHE A 1044 -6.74 26.66 -15.06
CA PHE A 1044 -6.74 28.09 -14.80
C PHE A 1044 -6.62 28.41 -13.31
N VAL A 1045 -5.81 29.42 -12.98
CA VAL A 1045 -5.75 30.01 -11.63
C VAL A 1045 -5.66 31.53 -11.72
N GLN A 1046 -6.40 32.23 -10.86
CA GLN A 1046 -6.35 33.69 -10.73
C GLN A 1046 -5.97 34.10 -9.31
N TRP A 1047 -5.14 35.14 -9.15
CA TRP A 1047 -4.70 35.66 -7.85
C TRP A 1047 -4.64 37.19 -7.80
N GLY A 1048 -4.76 37.76 -6.61
CA GLY A 1048 -4.71 39.21 -6.40
C GLY A 1048 -5.99 39.80 -5.80
N THR A 1049 -6.21 41.10 -5.96
CA THR A 1049 -7.28 41.83 -5.23
C THR A 1049 -7.99 42.94 -6.03
N GLY A 1050 -7.78 43.04 -7.34
CA GLY A 1050 -7.94 44.32 -8.07
C GLY A 1050 -9.07 44.44 -9.09
N GLU A 1051 -9.12 43.58 -10.10
CA GLU A 1051 -10.03 43.60 -11.26
C GLU A 1051 -9.79 42.30 -12.05
N ASP A 1052 -10.82 41.69 -12.66
CA ASP A 1052 -10.60 40.56 -13.57
C ASP A 1052 -9.76 41.03 -14.76
N VAL A 1053 -8.60 40.39 -14.89
CA VAL A 1053 -7.63 40.63 -15.93
C VAL A 1053 -7.23 39.27 -16.48
N GLY A 1054 -7.48 39.07 -17.78
CA GLY A 1054 -7.03 37.87 -18.49
C GLY A 1054 -8.15 36.94 -18.94
N ARG A 1055 -8.13 35.68 -18.49
CA ARG A 1055 -8.96 34.57 -19.06
C ARG A 1055 -10.02 33.99 -18.13
N ALA A 1056 -10.37 34.69 -17.06
CA ALA A 1056 -11.32 34.17 -16.09
C ALA A 1056 -12.73 33.99 -16.69
N ASP A 1057 -13.13 34.85 -17.65
CA ASP A 1057 -14.35 34.71 -18.45
C ASP A 1057 -14.40 33.39 -19.25
N VAL A 1058 -13.28 32.97 -19.84
CA VAL A 1058 -13.15 31.70 -20.58
C VAL A 1058 -13.14 30.51 -19.61
N ALA A 1059 -12.50 30.64 -18.45
CA ALA A 1059 -12.46 29.61 -17.41
C ALA A 1059 -13.85 29.37 -16.79
N ALA A 1060 -14.60 30.44 -16.54
CA ALA A 1060 -16.00 30.37 -16.10
C ALA A 1060 -16.90 29.75 -17.17
N ALA A 1061 -16.69 30.08 -18.46
CA ALA A 1061 -17.42 29.46 -19.57
C ALA A 1061 -17.10 27.95 -19.73
N LYS A 1062 -15.89 27.51 -19.37
CA LYS A 1062 -15.49 26.10 -19.31
C LYS A 1062 -16.03 25.39 -18.05
N GLY A 1063 -16.30 26.13 -16.98
CA GLY A 1063 -16.78 25.61 -15.70
C GLY A 1063 -15.66 25.09 -14.78
N ILE A 1064 -14.42 25.53 -14.98
CA ILE A 1064 -13.26 25.12 -14.17
C ILE A 1064 -12.78 26.18 -13.17
N TRP A 1065 -13.36 27.38 -13.22
CA TRP A 1065 -13.11 28.44 -12.23
C TRP A 1065 -14.42 29.22 -11.99
N PRO A 1066 -14.89 29.34 -10.74
CA PRO A 1066 -16.18 29.95 -10.46
C PRO A 1066 -16.11 31.48 -10.56
N GLU A 1067 -16.81 32.04 -11.55
CA GLU A 1067 -17.17 33.45 -11.57
C GLU A 1067 -18.67 33.62 -11.70
N THR A 1068 -19.31 34.06 -10.61
CA THR A 1068 -20.79 34.11 -10.53
C THR A 1068 -21.38 35.39 -11.11
N SER A 1069 -20.57 36.43 -11.38
CA SER A 1069 -20.96 37.73 -11.95
C SER A 1069 -19.74 38.61 -12.27
N PRO A 1070 -19.81 39.61 -13.17
CA PRO A 1070 -18.78 40.65 -13.42
C PRO A 1070 -18.39 41.53 -12.22
N SER A 1071 -18.74 41.13 -11.00
CA SER A 1071 -18.51 41.83 -9.74
C SER A 1071 -18.23 40.88 -8.57
N GLN A 1072 -18.12 39.57 -8.82
CA GLN A 1072 -17.82 38.52 -7.84
C GLN A 1072 -16.78 37.59 -8.46
N TYR A 1073 -15.52 37.89 -8.19
CA TYR A 1073 -14.35 37.19 -8.72
C TYR A 1073 -13.72 36.35 -7.61
N ASP A 1074 -13.27 35.15 -7.96
CA ASP A 1074 -12.59 34.24 -7.04
C ASP A 1074 -11.07 34.38 -7.22
N PHE A 1075 -10.38 34.91 -6.21
CA PHE A 1075 -8.95 35.18 -6.26
C PHE A 1075 -8.22 34.40 -5.18
N ALA A 1076 -7.24 33.60 -5.61
CA ALA A 1076 -6.25 33.05 -4.72
C ALA A 1076 -5.41 34.18 -4.09
N PRO A 1077 -4.89 34.01 -2.85
CA PRO A 1077 -4.04 35.01 -2.25
C PRO A 1077 -2.78 35.24 -3.10
N PRO A 1078 -2.33 36.48 -3.33
CA PRO A 1078 -1.03 36.70 -3.97
C PRO A 1078 0.07 36.23 -2.99
N ALA A 1079 1.06 35.46 -3.48
CA ALA A 1079 2.20 35.10 -2.64
C ALA A 1079 3.22 36.26 -2.53
N ALA A 1080 3.94 36.31 -1.41
CA ALA A 1080 5.00 37.29 -1.24
C ALA A 1080 6.23 36.92 -2.10
N ALA A 1081 7.13 37.87 -2.34
CA ALA A 1081 8.41 37.57 -2.99
C ALA A 1081 9.20 36.55 -2.13
N GLY A 1082 9.52 35.39 -2.72
CA GLY A 1082 10.14 34.25 -2.05
C GLY A 1082 9.17 33.17 -1.58
N GLU A 1083 7.87 33.31 -1.85
CA GLU A 1083 6.83 32.32 -1.53
C GLU A 1083 6.21 31.75 -2.82
N SER A 1084 5.52 30.61 -2.68
CA SER A 1084 4.71 30.04 -3.74
C SER A 1084 3.22 30.12 -3.42
N LEU A 1085 2.40 30.17 -4.46
CA LEU A 1085 0.98 29.86 -4.42
C LEU A 1085 0.83 28.40 -4.87
N ALA A 1086 0.42 27.52 -3.96
CA ALA A 1086 0.45 26.08 -4.17
C ALA A 1086 -0.95 25.47 -4.05
N LEU A 1087 -1.27 24.52 -4.93
CA LEU A 1087 -2.48 23.70 -4.91
C LEU A 1087 -2.41 22.73 -3.73
N VAL A 1088 -3.19 22.94 -2.67
CA VAL A 1088 -3.11 22.18 -1.40
C VAL A 1088 -4.18 21.10 -1.25
N SER A 1089 -5.07 20.95 -2.22
CA SER A 1089 -6.10 19.91 -2.26
C SER A 1089 -5.72 18.79 -3.24
N SER A 1090 -6.33 17.62 -3.10
CA SER A 1090 -6.28 16.53 -4.08
C SER A 1090 -7.16 16.81 -5.31
N ASN A 1091 -7.86 17.96 -5.34
CA ASN A 1091 -8.77 18.36 -6.41
C ASN A 1091 -7.99 18.98 -7.58
N LYS A 1092 -8.64 19.17 -8.73
CA LYS A 1092 -8.03 19.74 -9.95
C LYS A 1092 -7.79 21.27 -9.90
N GLY A 1093 -7.71 21.89 -8.73
CA GLY A 1093 -7.47 23.33 -8.57
C GLY A 1093 -8.59 24.23 -9.12
N THR A 1094 -9.85 23.86 -8.88
CA THR A 1094 -11.01 24.49 -9.54
C THR A 1094 -11.52 25.78 -8.89
N ALA A 1095 -10.93 26.21 -7.77
CA ALA A 1095 -11.31 27.44 -7.07
C ALA A 1095 -10.12 28.04 -6.30
N ALA A 1096 -10.22 29.31 -5.92
CA ALA A 1096 -9.17 30.00 -5.16
C ALA A 1096 -8.85 29.32 -3.83
N VAL A 1097 -9.84 28.69 -3.20
CA VAL A 1097 -9.70 28.00 -1.90
C VAL A 1097 -8.78 26.79 -1.97
N ASP A 1098 -8.59 26.23 -3.16
CA ASP A 1098 -7.69 25.10 -3.41
C ASP A 1098 -6.21 25.53 -3.38
N PHE A 1099 -5.92 26.84 -3.42
CA PHE A 1099 -4.57 27.37 -3.43
C PHE A 1099 -4.22 28.13 -2.14
N ARG A 1100 -3.01 27.92 -1.64
CA ARG A 1100 -2.49 28.63 -0.45
C ARG A 1100 -1.06 29.10 -0.66
N ASN A 1101 -0.70 30.17 0.04
CA ASN A 1101 0.69 30.62 0.09
C ASN A 1101 1.52 29.68 0.96
N GLY A 1102 2.68 29.27 0.45
CA GLY A 1102 3.55 28.29 1.10
C GLY A 1102 5.03 28.52 0.83
N SER A 1103 5.85 27.69 1.46
CA SER A 1103 7.25 27.54 1.05
C SER A 1103 7.28 26.75 -0.27
N PRO A 1104 8.11 27.15 -1.24
CA PRO A 1104 8.19 26.46 -2.52
C PRO A 1104 8.51 24.96 -2.37
N SER A 1105 7.75 24.11 -3.05
CA SER A 1105 7.82 22.65 -2.96
C SER A 1105 8.11 21.94 -4.30
N GLN A 1106 8.87 22.58 -5.19
CA GLN A 1106 9.28 22.04 -6.51
C GLN A 1106 9.47 20.51 -6.54
N GLY A 1107 8.65 19.84 -7.36
CA GLY A 1107 8.66 18.41 -7.61
C GLY A 1107 8.11 17.57 -6.46
N ARG A 1108 7.31 18.15 -5.56
CA ARG A 1108 6.75 17.50 -4.37
C ARG A 1108 5.27 17.81 -4.20
N SER A 1109 4.63 17.11 -3.26
CA SER A 1109 3.26 17.43 -2.84
C SER A 1109 3.22 18.74 -2.04
N ASN A 1110 2.13 19.49 -2.22
CA ASN A 1110 1.90 20.84 -1.69
C ASN A 1110 1.03 20.86 -0.42
N THR A 1111 0.70 19.70 0.16
CA THR A 1111 -0.15 19.57 1.36
C THR A 1111 0.50 20.24 2.58
N SER A 1112 -0.12 21.30 3.14
CA SER A 1112 0.50 22.17 4.16
C SER A 1112 -0.07 21.98 5.57
N GLY A 1113 0.84 21.90 6.56
CA GLY A 1113 0.47 21.79 7.97
C GLY A 1113 1.58 21.87 9.04
N SER A 1114 2.78 22.40 8.80
CA SER A 1114 3.62 22.99 9.88
C SER A 1114 4.80 23.83 9.37
N ALA A 1115 4.95 25.03 9.92
CA ALA A 1115 6.02 25.97 9.60
C ALA A 1115 7.35 25.63 10.29
N ALA A 1116 8.39 25.50 9.46
CA ALA A 1116 9.83 25.77 9.66
C ALA A 1116 10.53 25.37 10.98
N LYS A 1117 11.51 24.44 10.87
CA LYS A 1117 12.96 24.66 11.12
C LYS A 1117 13.74 23.34 11.02
N MET A 1118 14.59 23.17 10.00
CA MET A 1118 16.07 23.12 10.13
C MET A 1118 16.74 22.80 8.78
N GLU A 1119 17.93 23.36 8.64
CA GLU A 1119 18.74 23.62 7.45
C GLU A 1119 19.42 22.40 6.79
N VAL A 1120 19.57 22.51 5.46
CA VAL A 1120 20.79 22.30 4.63
C VAL A 1120 21.50 20.94 4.67
N PHE A 1121 21.56 20.25 3.52
CA PHE A 1121 22.81 19.95 2.78
C PHE A 1121 22.50 19.34 1.39
N LEU A 1122 23.11 19.91 0.34
CA LEU A 1122 23.16 19.39 -1.05
C LEU A 1122 23.80 17.98 -1.09
N PRO A 1123 23.50 17.14 -2.11
CA PRO A 1123 24.45 17.01 -3.24
C PRO A 1123 23.71 16.82 -4.59
N LEU A 1124 23.94 17.59 -5.65
CA LEU A 1124 25.07 17.42 -6.59
C LEU A 1124 25.48 15.94 -6.77
N ILE A 1125 24.97 15.26 -7.79
CA ILE A 1125 25.74 14.63 -8.88
C ILE A 1125 24.77 13.94 -9.85
N GLU A 1126 24.93 14.35 -11.12
CA GLU A 1126 24.26 14.01 -12.37
C GLU A 1126 23.88 12.53 -12.58
N ARG A 1127 22.67 12.25 -13.08
CA ARG A 1127 22.39 12.11 -14.52
C ARG A 1127 20.90 12.17 -14.82
#